data_AF-A0A9X1PCH1-F1
#
_entry.id   AF-A0A9X1PCH1-F1
#
_cell.length_a   1.000
_cell.length_b   1.000
_cell.length_c   1.000
_cell.angle_alpha   90.00
_cell.angle_beta   90.00
_cell.angle_gamma   90.00
#
_symmetry.space_group_name_H-M   'P 1'
#
loop_
_entity.id
_entity.type
_entity.pdbx_description
1 polymer ?
#
loop_
_entity_poly.entity_id
_entity_poly.type
_entity_poly.pdbx_seq_one_letter_code
_entity_poly.pdbx_strand_id
1 'polypeptide(L)'
;MRNALRVFTFSVLLTGAFSCASYKTQFSKDATAWERDAPAPDLVLKHTMYLIGDAGNDSPESRAPVLEYLKTKLETESKNSSALFLGDNIYEHGMPPSEDSADRKVAEFRIISQLETLDKFKGTPIFLPGNHDWRGWGVKGLKRQEKFVDKYINEQRGVKDKEDYENYFLPLDGCSGPEVIELNDNVVVIVVDSQWWLTDWDKDSKINDGCEIKNREQFRFVFENVVRKYRSKNVVFAMHHPPYTYGPHGGRFTIKQHIFPLTELNPDLWIPLPVLGSISALFRATIGSRQDVANKHYKDLRTAVMAGAKKNGKFIFASGHEHALQSIENEGQEFIVSGSGSKNSPVSLGKGSQFASSRLGYSTINFYEGGEAWTNFWEVSPDGKDAKLVFRKKIKDKQTIELPDSTIAFTEYNQHKDSTSRFVTSREVKPVGGFHKFVLGEHNRDLYTYKYPFPVLDLAQYKGGVTPVKQGGGNQTNSLRLRDGEGKEYALRGLTKDVSRFLPFPFNQMIAAKYLVEDNFLSTNPFAPLSMPILADAVKVYHTNPKLYYVPAQPGLATYNALFGGTMNLLEERPDGKRWKEAAFFGNPDKIVSTPELVESMLENGKNKVDEEWAVRTRLFDFVIGDWDRHDDQWAWSSLKQKDGTILYRPIPRDRDQAFSMYDGLLTGVARLTLPFLRQLQSFSPEIQSMKWTTWSARLFDRTFLTQLTWAQWEEQAKFIQNNLTDEVINSAFAVWPDEARKISSPALIQNMKSRRDNLLRMARTHYEFVSENVNVIGTEEEERIVVERLDDKRTKVSVYETGKDRHIKHLNYERIFDADVTRAINVYGNGDDDEFIVKGDVRKGIKVRLIGGLGTDAFADSTHSGAGKKKTFIYDDLRNNTFVSGPDTKDKRTNLYRYNVYDRRSADSNYDIAIPAPILGVNPDDGLLLGASATWMRYGFKKEPYASLHAFGGSYAFATKGFKVNYTGDFINAFKKFDFYLDTYYHGPTYAFNYAGLGNDTERPVDDPDYYRVRQSFFHVYPALKKRFAGTAGFITLGPFFELSDIQPTSGRFITSPENELSNDIFHTKMFAGGKFLFDFNSVDNIFAPHTGIRFNAGFNWTTNLDNNNNFGSLRAKFAYYTSLDAGENIILATQIGAGLIFGDGYEFFQMPTLGGKQGLRGYRTERFYGNSSIWHDTDLRIRLGSSYNPTLPLTYGVFGSFDHGRVWLEEDDESKAWHYSYGGGVWFAPVDILTFAIGAFIPKEKKEEKPRIAFQIGFWF
;
A
#
# COMPACT_ATOMS: atom_id res chain seq x y z
N MET A 1 -34.05 31.35 26.65
CA MET A 1 -32.74 32.00 26.88
C MET A 1 -31.83 31.26 27.86
N ARG A 2 -32.24 30.96 29.10
CA ARG A 2 -31.35 30.34 30.13
C ARG A 2 -30.78 28.97 29.75
N ASN A 3 -31.55 28.10 29.07
CA ASN A 3 -31.07 26.80 28.60
C ASN A 3 -30.14 26.93 27.38
N ALA A 4 -30.45 27.83 26.44
CA ALA A 4 -29.55 28.13 25.31
C ALA A 4 -28.21 28.70 25.80
N LEU A 5 -28.23 29.54 26.84
CA LEU A 5 -27.02 30.07 27.48
C LEU A 5 -26.22 28.96 28.17
N ARG A 6 -26.87 28.04 28.91
CA ARG A 6 -26.18 26.89 29.54
C ARG A 6 -25.57 25.93 28.52
N VAL A 7 -26.29 25.63 27.44
CA VAL A 7 -25.78 24.81 26.33
C VAL A 7 -24.62 25.50 25.66
N PHE A 8 -24.73 26.80 25.36
CA PHE A 8 -23.64 27.60 24.81
C PHE A 8 -22.41 27.62 25.74
N THR A 9 -22.58 27.88 27.03
CA THR A 9 -21.49 27.86 28.02
C THR A 9 -20.86 26.48 28.14
N PHE A 10 -21.65 25.41 28.15
CA PHE A 10 -21.15 24.04 28.20
C PHE A 10 -20.38 23.67 26.93
N SER A 11 -20.89 24.02 25.74
CA SER A 11 -20.19 23.84 24.47
C SER A 11 -18.89 24.65 24.38
N VAL A 12 -18.86 25.87 24.95
CA VAL A 12 -17.63 26.69 25.02
C VAL A 12 -16.62 26.09 26.00
N LEU A 13 -17.04 25.57 27.14
CA LEU A 13 -16.16 24.88 28.09
C LEU A 13 -15.61 23.57 27.52
N LEU A 14 -16.46 22.80 26.83
CA LEU A 14 -16.06 21.57 26.16
C LEU A 14 -15.05 21.85 25.04
N THR A 15 -15.31 22.84 24.17
CA THR A 15 -14.38 23.23 23.10
C THR A 15 -13.07 23.83 23.64
N GLY A 16 -13.11 24.54 24.77
CA GLY A 16 -11.91 25.02 25.48
C GLY A 16 -11.02 23.88 25.99
N ALA A 17 -11.61 22.76 26.44
CA ALA A 17 -10.85 21.58 26.87
C ALA A 17 -10.20 20.80 25.71
N PHE A 18 -10.71 20.95 24.48
CA PHE A 18 -10.18 20.27 23.28
C PHE A 18 -9.19 21.11 22.46
N SER A 19 -9.07 22.42 22.71
CA SER A 19 -8.20 23.31 21.94
C SER A 19 -6.80 23.46 22.55
N CYS A 20 -5.85 22.65 22.07
CA CYS A 20 -4.43 22.74 22.47
C CYS A 20 -3.54 23.48 21.45
N ALA A 21 -4.07 23.91 20.29
CA ALA A 21 -3.29 24.66 19.30
C ALA A 21 -3.16 26.13 19.68
N SER A 22 -1.97 26.71 19.48
CA SER A 22 -1.70 28.11 19.78
C SER A 22 -0.62 28.71 18.85
N TYR A 23 -0.50 30.03 18.85
CA TYR A 23 0.58 30.75 18.14
C TYR A 23 1.89 30.84 18.94
N LYS A 24 1.98 30.14 20.08
CA LYS A 24 3.17 30.14 20.94
C LYS A 24 4.11 29.00 20.57
N THR A 25 5.40 29.26 20.71
CA THR A 25 6.47 28.26 20.68
C THR A 25 6.30 27.28 21.85
N GLN A 26 6.39 25.99 21.56
CA GLN A 26 6.15 24.88 22.48
C GLN A 26 7.29 23.86 22.40
N PHE A 27 7.64 23.28 23.55
CA PHE A 27 8.68 22.26 23.69
C PHE A 27 8.11 21.04 24.40
N SER A 28 8.52 19.84 23.99
CA SER A 28 8.25 18.62 24.75
C SER A 28 8.97 18.69 26.11
N LYS A 29 8.55 17.87 27.09
CA LYS A 29 9.21 17.81 28.40
C LYS A 29 10.71 17.51 28.26
N ASP A 30 11.05 16.59 27.37
CA ASP A 30 12.43 16.13 27.14
C ASP A 30 13.27 17.14 26.35
N ALA A 31 12.63 18.04 25.59
CA ALA A 31 13.27 19.04 24.74
C ALA A 31 13.47 20.41 25.41
N THR A 32 13.06 20.59 26.66
CA THR A 32 13.15 21.89 27.36
C THR A 32 14.58 22.37 27.60
N ALA A 33 15.57 21.46 27.61
CA ALA A 33 16.98 21.77 27.87
C ALA A 33 17.85 21.89 26.60
N TRP A 34 17.24 22.06 25.42
CA TRP A 34 17.92 22.06 24.11
C TRP A 34 19.08 23.07 23.99
N GLU A 35 19.07 24.17 24.75
CA GLU A 35 20.15 25.17 24.76
C GLU A 35 21.48 24.60 25.27
N ARG A 36 21.43 23.51 26.05
CA ARG A 36 22.62 22.80 26.52
C ARG A 36 23.18 21.85 25.48
N ASP A 37 22.35 21.46 24.52
CA ASP A 37 22.77 20.58 23.44
C ASP A 37 23.56 21.41 22.42
N ALA A 38 24.72 20.90 22.01
CA ALA A 38 25.49 21.47 20.93
C ALA A 38 26.33 20.38 20.26
N PRO A 39 26.60 20.53 18.94
CA PRO A 39 27.63 19.74 18.28
C PRO A 39 28.94 19.86 19.06
N ALA A 40 29.67 18.75 19.21
CA ALA A 40 30.95 18.78 19.89
C ALA A 40 31.92 19.75 19.17
N PRO A 41 32.76 20.52 19.89
CA PRO A 41 33.59 21.58 19.29
C PRO A 41 34.59 21.09 18.23
N ASP A 42 34.93 19.81 18.25
CA ASP A 42 35.85 19.14 17.32
C ASP A 42 35.15 18.61 16.05
N LEU A 43 33.82 18.68 15.97
CA LEU A 43 33.09 18.23 14.78
C LEU A 43 33.33 19.18 13.59
N VAL A 44 33.87 18.62 12.52
CA VAL A 44 34.11 19.34 11.26
C VAL A 44 32.82 19.39 10.45
N LEU A 45 32.26 20.59 10.27
CA LEU A 45 31.08 20.80 9.41
C LEU A 45 31.44 20.55 7.94
N LYS A 46 30.71 19.64 7.28
CA LYS A 46 30.92 19.31 5.86
C LYS A 46 29.88 19.92 4.94
N HIS A 47 28.63 20.07 5.39
CA HIS A 47 27.56 20.65 4.56
C HIS A 47 26.47 21.29 5.41
N THR A 48 25.93 22.44 4.96
CA THR A 48 24.75 23.08 5.57
C THR A 48 23.59 23.12 4.57
N MET A 49 22.45 22.57 4.95
CA MET A 49 21.24 22.57 4.13
C MET A 49 20.20 23.50 4.74
N TYR A 50 19.73 24.49 3.98
CA TYR A 50 18.64 25.39 4.33
C TYR A 50 17.31 24.84 3.83
N LEU A 51 16.28 24.89 4.67
CA LEU A 51 14.95 24.36 4.40
C LEU A 51 13.93 25.49 4.50
N ILE A 52 13.33 25.87 3.37
CA ILE A 52 12.50 27.08 3.23
C ILE A 52 11.19 26.67 2.55
N GLY A 53 10.11 26.52 3.30
CA GLY A 53 8.79 26.23 2.76
C GLY A 53 7.88 27.45 2.80
N ASP A 54 6.87 27.45 1.92
CA ASP A 54 5.79 28.43 1.96
C ASP A 54 6.28 29.89 1.87
N ALA A 55 7.19 30.15 0.94
CA ALA A 55 7.78 31.47 0.73
C ALA A 55 7.07 32.30 -0.36
N GLY A 56 6.05 31.75 -1.02
CA GLY A 56 5.42 32.34 -2.18
C GLY A 56 4.36 33.40 -1.92
N ASN A 57 4.08 33.79 -0.67
CA ASN A 57 3.08 34.83 -0.33
C ASN A 57 3.72 36.22 -0.15
N ASP A 58 4.69 36.55 -1.01
CA ASP A 58 5.34 37.87 -1.02
C ASP A 58 4.57 38.89 -1.88
N SER A 59 4.62 40.17 -1.50
CA SER A 59 4.06 41.28 -2.28
C SER A 59 4.84 42.59 -2.11
N PRO A 60 4.72 43.56 -3.04
CA PRO A 60 5.36 44.87 -2.89
C PRO A 60 4.96 45.61 -1.61
N GLU A 61 3.72 45.43 -1.14
CA GLU A 61 3.16 46.08 0.06
C GLU A 61 3.53 45.36 1.36
N SER A 62 3.89 44.07 1.28
CA SER A 62 4.16 43.21 2.43
C SER A 62 5.27 42.22 2.12
N ARG A 63 6.52 42.70 2.21
CA ARG A 63 7.71 41.89 1.96
C ARG A 63 7.86 40.77 2.97
N ALA A 64 8.17 39.55 2.52
CA ALA A 64 8.39 38.39 3.37
C ALA A 64 9.71 38.53 4.17
N PRO A 65 9.66 38.70 5.51
CA PRO A 65 10.86 39.00 6.31
C PRO A 65 11.94 37.91 6.21
N VAL A 66 11.52 36.65 6.05
CA VAL A 66 12.44 35.51 5.91
C VAL A 66 13.27 35.61 4.64
N LEU A 67 12.68 36.05 3.52
CA LEU A 67 13.41 36.21 2.25
C LEU A 67 14.41 37.37 2.32
N GLU A 68 14.03 38.49 2.92
CA GLU A 68 14.93 39.64 3.14
C GLU A 68 16.16 39.23 3.97
N TYR A 69 15.95 38.48 5.05
CA TYR A 69 17.06 37.97 5.85
C TYR A 69 17.92 36.97 5.06
N LEU A 70 17.30 36.00 4.39
CA LEU A 70 18.01 34.96 3.63
C LEU A 70 18.84 35.54 2.47
N LYS A 71 18.40 36.64 1.85
CA LYS A 71 19.16 37.35 0.82
C LYS A 71 20.55 37.73 1.32
N THR A 72 20.66 38.26 2.54
CA THR A 72 21.99 38.58 3.11
C THR A 72 22.70 37.34 3.65
N LYS A 73 21.96 36.42 4.26
CA LYS A 73 22.54 35.25 4.92
C LYS A 73 23.17 34.26 3.94
N LEU A 74 22.49 33.93 2.84
CA LEU A 74 22.95 32.97 1.84
C LEU A 74 24.15 33.49 1.04
N GLU A 75 24.30 34.81 0.84
CA GLU A 75 25.50 35.41 0.22
C GLU A 75 26.79 35.06 0.98
N THR A 76 26.70 34.86 2.31
CA THR A 76 27.84 34.52 3.17
C THR A 76 28.17 33.03 3.21
N GLU A 77 27.32 32.17 2.65
CA GLU A 77 27.49 30.72 2.71
C GLU A 77 28.53 30.20 1.71
N SER A 78 29.17 29.10 2.08
CA SER A 78 30.15 28.43 1.21
C SER A 78 29.48 27.58 0.13
N LYS A 79 30.25 27.12 -0.86
CA LYS A 79 29.76 26.15 -1.86
C LYS A 79 29.29 24.81 -1.26
N ASN A 80 29.73 24.48 -0.05
CA ASN A 80 29.32 23.29 0.69
C ASN A 80 28.02 23.57 1.45
N SER A 81 27.03 24.10 0.74
CA SER A 81 25.71 24.38 1.26
C SER A 81 24.65 24.18 0.19
N SER A 82 23.40 24.00 0.61
CA SER A 82 22.26 23.88 -0.30
C SER A 82 21.06 24.62 0.25
N ALA A 83 20.21 25.15 -0.62
CA ALA A 83 18.98 25.85 -0.26
C ALA A 83 17.79 25.15 -0.93
N LEU A 84 16.94 24.53 -0.13
CA LEU A 84 15.77 23.78 -0.58
C LEU A 84 14.51 24.61 -0.35
N PHE A 85 13.87 25.02 -1.43
CA PHE A 85 12.54 25.63 -1.43
C PHE A 85 11.49 24.51 -1.49
N LEU A 86 10.79 24.30 -0.38
CA LEU A 86 9.95 23.12 -0.10
C LEU A 86 8.51 23.24 -0.63
N GLY A 87 8.29 24.02 -1.68
CA GLY A 87 6.99 24.20 -2.33
C GLY A 87 6.15 25.36 -1.79
N ASP A 88 5.05 25.59 -2.50
CA ASP A 88 4.22 26.80 -2.42
C ASP A 88 5.03 28.04 -2.72
N ASN A 89 5.77 27.96 -3.83
CA ASN A 89 6.65 29.02 -4.29
C ASN A 89 5.86 30.16 -4.93
N ILE A 90 4.65 29.90 -5.45
CA ILE A 90 3.78 30.92 -6.04
C ILE A 90 2.35 30.79 -5.52
N TYR A 91 1.92 31.74 -4.70
CA TYR A 91 0.51 31.86 -4.32
C TYR A 91 -0.34 32.51 -5.42
N GLU A 92 -1.67 32.34 -5.44
CA GLU A 92 -2.37 31.16 -4.93
C GLU A 92 -2.45 30.06 -6.02
N HIS A 93 -2.15 30.42 -7.29
CA HIS A 93 -2.52 29.65 -8.48
C HIS A 93 -1.32 29.11 -9.29
N GLY A 94 -0.09 29.27 -8.80
CA GLY A 94 1.09 28.82 -9.54
C GLY A 94 1.43 29.74 -10.72
N MET A 95 2.20 29.22 -11.69
CA MET A 95 2.72 30.02 -12.80
C MET A 95 1.74 30.14 -14.00
N PRO A 96 1.21 31.34 -14.31
CA PRO A 96 0.25 31.57 -15.40
C PRO A 96 0.87 31.52 -16.80
N PRO A 97 0.03 31.40 -17.86
CA PRO A 97 0.45 31.64 -19.23
C PRO A 97 0.96 33.07 -19.43
N SER A 98 1.79 33.29 -20.44
CA SER A 98 2.26 34.64 -20.82
C SER A 98 1.13 35.57 -21.25
N GLU A 99 0.04 35.00 -21.76
CA GLU A 99 -1.14 35.75 -22.22
C GLU A 99 -1.92 36.37 -21.05
N ASP A 100 -1.80 35.81 -19.84
CA ASP A 100 -2.45 36.32 -18.62
C ASP A 100 -1.57 37.35 -17.90
N SER A 101 -1.34 38.48 -18.57
CA SER A 101 -0.28 39.42 -18.21
C SER A 101 -0.36 40.03 -16.80
N ALA A 102 -1.54 40.07 -16.18
CA ALA A 102 -1.71 40.61 -14.83
C ALA A 102 -1.29 39.58 -13.78
N ASP A 103 -1.89 38.39 -13.81
CA ASP A 103 -1.57 37.31 -12.88
C ASP A 103 -0.13 36.82 -13.08
N ARG A 104 0.37 36.85 -14.33
CA ARG A 104 1.75 36.49 -14.67
C ARG A 104 2.76 37.39 -13.95
N LYS A 105 2.52 38.70 -13.90
CA LYS A 105 3.41 39.65 -13.20
C LYS A 105 3.47 39.38 -11.70
N VAL A 106 2.34 39.05 -11.09
CA VAL A 106 2.27 38.71 -9.66
C VAL A 106 3.04 37.41 -9.38
N ALA A 107 2.84 36.39 -10.22
CA ALA A 107 3.56 35.13 -10.11
C ALA A 107 5.08 35.28 -10.28
N GLU A 108 5.50 36.07 -11.28
CA GLU A 108 6.91 36.38 -11.51
C GLU A 108 7.52 37.14 -10.33
N PHE A 109 6.85 38.15 -9.79
CA PHE A 109 7.32 38.86 -8.59
C PHE A 109 7.58 37.90 -7.41
N ARG A 110 6.64 36.99 -7.15
CA ARG A 110 6.72 36.03 -6.03
C ARG A 110 7.87 35.06 -6.18
N ILE A 111 8.09 34.50 -7.38
CA ILE A 111 9.20 33.58 -7.60
C ILE A 111 10.54 34.33 -7.70
N ILE A 112 10.59 35.51 -8.32
CA ILE A 112 11.80 36.35 -8.39
C ILE A 112 12.26 36.72 -6.99
N SER A 113 11.36 37.07 -6.08
CA SER A 113 11.74 37.43 -4.70
C SER A 113 12.45 36.30 -3.95
N GLN A 114 12.17 35.04 -4.29
CA GLN A 114 12.91 33.88 -3.79
C GLN A 114 14.23 33.69 -4.54
N LEU A 115 14.22 33.81 -5.87
CA LEU A 115 15.40 33.65 -6.72
C LEU A 115 16.49 34.69 -6.42
N GLU A 116 16.11 35.93 -6.09
CA GLU A 116 17.04 36.99 -5.67
C GLU A 116 17.83 36.63 -4.40
N THR A 117 17.31 35.75 -3.55
CA THR A 117 18.07 35.26 -2.38
C THR A 117 19.26 34.38 -2.78
N LEU A 118 19.28 33.92 -4.04
CA LEU A 118 20.27 33.00 -4.60
C LEU A 118 21.28 33.68 -5.52
N ASP A 119 21.11 34.96 -5.87
CA ASP A 119 21.92 35.66 -6.89
C ASP A 119 23.44 35.56 -6.61
N LYS A 120 23.86 35.63 -5.34
CA LYS A 120 25.27 35.40 -4.94
C LYS A 120 25.48 34.15 -4.08
N PHE A 121 24.49 33.27 -4.01
CA PHE A 121 24.60 32.01 -3.29
C PHE A 121 25.49 31.02 -4.05
N LYS A 122 26.57 30.57 -3.42
CA LYS A 122 27.57 29.69 -4.04
C LYS A 122 27.21 28.20 -3.96
N GLY A 123 26.20 27.84 -3.17
CA GLY A 123 25.77 26.46 -2.95
C GLY A 123 24.79 25.95 -4.01
N THR A 124 24.12 24.84 -3.70
CA THR A 124 23.16 24.19 -4.62
C THR A 124 21.72 24.58 -4.28
N PRO A 125 21.02 25.36 -5.12
CA PRO A 125 19.59 25.60 -4.96
C PRO A 125 18.77 24.42 -5.47
N ILE A 126 17.66 24.12 -4.80
CA ILE A 126 16.71 23.09 -5.20
C ILE A 126 15.31 23.63 -4.92
N PHE A 127 14.45 23.63 -5.93
CA PHE A 127 13.03 23.97 -5.81
C PHE A 127 12.19 22.72 -5.99
N LEU A 128 11.13 22.59 -5.20
CA LEU A 128 10.10 21.58 -5.45
C LEU A 128 8.71 22.23 -5.43
N PRO A 129 7.71 21.63 -6.11
CA PRO A 129 6.35 22.17 -6.14
C PRO A 129 5.58 21.87 -4.85
N GLY A 130 4.74 22.82 -4.45
CA GLY A 130 3.66 22.65 -3.47
C GLY A 130 2.29 22.68 -4.12
N ASN A 131 1.23 22.58 -3.33
CA ASN A 131 -0.12 22.50 -3.87
C ASN A 131 -0.59 23.80 -4.54
N HIS A 132 -0.07 24.95 -4.13
CA HIS A 132 -0.38 26.24 -4.77
C HIS A 132 0.28 26.36 -6.14
N ASP A 133 1.47 25.80 -6.32
CA ASP A 133 2.15 25.75 -7.63
C ASP A 133 1.34 24.94 -8.66
N TRP A 134 0.61 23.91 -8.20
CA TRP A 134 -0.29 23.09 -9.03
C TRP A 134 -1.66 23.74 -9.32
N ARG A 135 -2.15 24.65 -8.47
CA ARG A 135 -3.59 24.93 -8.31
C ARG A 135 -4.27 25.56 -9.52
N GLY A 136 -3.61 26.45 -10.27
CA GLY A 136 -4.20 27.15 -11.41
C GLY A 136 -4.15 26.35 -12.70
N TRP A 137 -2.98 25.82 -13.05
CA TRP A 137 -2.71 25.24 -14.38
C TRP A 137 -2.13 23.82 -14.37
N GLY A 138 -2.09 23.15 -13.20
CA GLY A 138 -1.58 21.78 -13.08
C GLY A 138 -0.16 21.62 -13.63
N VAL A 139 0.12 20.50 -14.29
CA VAL A 139 1.43 20.18 -14.86
C VAL A 139 1.93 21.25 -15.84
N LYS A 140 1.04 21.85 -16.63
CA LYS A 140 1.43 22.94 -17.56
C LYS A 140 1.95 24.16 -16.81
N GLY A 141 1.38 24.48 -15.66
CA GLY A 141 1.88 25.53 -14.77
C GLY A 141 3.27 25.21 -14.24
N LEU A 142 3.47 23.99 -13.76
CA LEU A 142 4.75 23.52 -13.24
C LEU A 142 5.85 23.57 -14.29
N LYS A 143 5.62 23.04 -15.50
CA LYS A 143 6.61 23.09 -16.59
C LYS A 143 6.99 24.53 -16.96
N ARG A 144 6.07 25.51 -16.82
CA ARG A 144 6.39 26.93 -17.02
C ARG A 144 7.22 27.50 -15.87
N GLN A 145 6.94 27.08 -14.64
CA GLN A 145 7.67 27.49 -13.44
C GLN A 145 9.08 26.93 -13.43
N GLU A 146 9.24 25.64 -13.72
CA GLU A 146 10.51 24.93 -13.95
C GLU A 146 11.39 25.69 -14.94
N LYS A 147 10.88 25.89 -16.17
CA LYS A 147 11.58 26.67 -17.21
C LYS A 147 11.97 28.07 -16.76
N PHE A 148 11.15 28.71 -15.93
CA PHE A 148 11.44 30.06 -15.44
C PHE A 148 12.57 30.06 -14.40
N VAL A 149 12.49 29.16 -13.41
CA VAL A 149 13.49 28.99 -12.35
C VAL A 149 14.83 28.59 -12.94
N ASP A 150 14.85 27.57 -13.80
CA ASP A 150 16.09 27.05 -14.39
C ASP A 150 16.75 28.10 -15.27
N LYS A 151 15.97 28.81 -16.09
CA LYS A 151 16.48 29.91 -16.90
C LYS A 151 17.10 31.00 -16.02
N TYR A 152 16.39 31.47 -15.00
CA TYR A 152 16.88 32.57 -14.15
C TYR A 152 18.21 32.19 -13.48
N ILE A 153 18.28 31.01 -12.85
CA ILE A 153 19.49 30.61 -12.11
C ILE A 153 20.68 30.39 -13.05
N ASN A 154 20.48 29.72 -14.19
CA ASN A 154 21.56 29.50 -15.15
C ASN A 154 22.07 30.82 -15.76
N GLU A 155 21.18 31.74 -16.12
CA GLU A 155 21.56 33.06 -16.64
C GLU A 155 22.34 33.88 -15.58
N GLN A 156 21.91 33.89 -14.31
CA GLN A 156 22.64 34.55 -13.23
C GLN A 156 24.01 33.91 -12.96
N ARG A 157 24.15 32.59 -13.16
CA ARG A 157 25.43 31.87 -13.08
C ARG A 157 26.32 32.04 -14.32
N GLY A 158 25.86 32.79 -15.33
CA GLY A 158 26.62 33.10 -16.53
C GLY A 158 26.63 32.00 -17.60
N VAL A 159 25.74 31.01 -17.51
CA VAL A 159 25.57 29.95 -18.51
C VAL A 159 24.82 30.51 -19.72
N LYS A 160 25.46 30.50 -20.89
CA LYS A 160 24.93 31.11 -22.12
C LYS A 160 24.27 30.11 -23.06
N ASP A 161 24.76 28.87 -23.09
CA ASP A 161 24.18 27.81 -23.90
C ASP A 161 23.05 27.13 -23.13
N LYS A 162 21.91 26.92 -23.80
CA LYS A 162 20.75 26.24 -23.21
C LYS A 162 20.95 24.74 -23.07
N GLU A 163 21.83 24.15 -23.89
CA GLU A 163 22.17 22.73 -23.77
C GLU A 163 22.98 22.43 -22.49
N ASP A 164 23.63 23.45 -21.93
CA ASP A 164 24.41 23.38 -20.69
C ASP A 164 23.60 23.76 -19.44
N TYR A 165 22.28 23.99 -19.56
CA TYR A 165 21.46 24.37 -18.41
C TYR A 165 21.34 23.22 -17.41
N GLU A 166 21.63 23.53 -16.14
CA GLU A 166 21.31 22.63 -15.02
C GLU A 166 19.83 22.80 -14.62
N ASN A 167 19.21 21.71 -14.16
CA ASN A 167 17.84 21.74 -13.63
C ASN A 167 17.85 21.95 -12.12
N TYR A 168 17.08 22.91 -11.64
CA TYR A 168 16.96 23.28 -10.23
C TYR A 168 15.54 23.08 -9.68
N PHE A 169 14.52 23.06 -10.54
CA PHE A 169 13.15 22.72 -10.16
C PHE A 169 12.89 21.22 -10.36
N LEU A 170 12.65 20.51 -9.27
CA LEU A 170 12.55 19.04 -9.23
C LEU A 170 11.25 18.60 -8.53
N PRO A 171 10.64 17.48 -8.95
CA PRO A 171 11.02 16.61 -10.06
C PRO A 171 10.78 17.23 -11.45
N LEU A 172 11.50 16.74 -12.46
CA LEU A 172 11.39 17.24 -13.84
C LEU A 172 10.01 16.97 -14.44
N ASP A 173 9.61 17.83 -15.37
CA ASP A 173 8.41 17.64 -16.19
C ASP A 173 7.08 17.48 -15.41
N GLY A 174 7.06 17.88 -14.14
CA GLY A 174 5.90 17.68 -13.25
C GLY A 174 5.64 16.21 -12.86
N CYS A 175 6.66 15.36 -12.97
CA CYS A 175 6.60 13.95 -12.59
C CYS A 175 6.66 13.76 -11.07
N SER A 176 6.42 12.54 -10.59
CA SER A 176 6.32 12.25 -9.15
C SER A 176 7.65 12.29 -8.38
N GLY A 177 8.79 12.14 -9.05
CA GLY A 177 10.01 11.62 -8.43
C GLY A 177 9.85 10.15 -8.03
N PRO A 178 10.79 9.53 -7.29
CA PRO A 178 11.89 10.14 -6.55
C PRO A 178 13.04 10.60 -7.46
N GLU A 179 13.36 11.90 -7.44
CA GLU A 179 14.59 12.43 -8.05
C GLU A 179 15.73 12.44 -7.04
N VAL A 180 16.91 11.99 -7.44
CA VAL A 180 18.05 11.79 -6.52
C VAL A 180 19.15 12.80 -6.80
N ILE A 181 19.52 13.59 -5.79
CA ILE A 181 20.63 14.54 -5.84
C ILE A 181 21.69 14.13 -4.82
N GLU A 182 22.87 13.73 -5.29
CA GLU A 182 24.01 13.44 -4.42
C GLU A 182 24.82 14.72 -4.18
N LEU A 183 24.63 15.36 -3.02
CA LEU A 183 25.31 16.62 -2.69
C LEU A 183 26.80 16.42 -2.36
N ASN A 184 27.14 15.27 -1.77
CA ASN A 184 28.51 14.81 -1.53
C ASN A 184 28.52 13.29 -1.22
N ASP A 185 29.68 12.76 -0.83
CA ASP A 185 29.86 11.32 -0.55
C ASP A 185 28.89 10.77 0.49
N ASN A 186 28.46 11.60 1.46
CA ASN A 186 27.65 11.19 2.60
C ASN A 186 26.24 11.77 2.62
N VAL A 187 25.90 12.77 1.81
CA VAL A 187 24.59 13.45 1.84
C VAL A 187 23.86 13.31 0.51
N VAL A 188 22.61 12.85 0.56
CA VAL A 188 21.74 12.68 -0.60
C VAL A 188 20.38 13.33 -0.31
N VAL A 189 19.86 14.08 -1.27
CA VAL A 189 18.48 14.56 -1.27
C VAL A 189 17.67 13.70 -2.22
N ILE A 190 16.48 13.29 -1.79
CA ILE A 190 15.51 12.61 -2.64
C ILE A 190 14.26 13.49 -2.70
N VAL A 191 13.97 14.06 -3.87
CA VAL A 191 12.83 14.96 -4.08
C VAL A 191 11.61 14.17 -4.54
N VAL A 192 10.47 14.41 -3.90
CA VAL A 192 9.18 13.80 -4.24
C VAL A 192 8.12 14.88 -4.40
N ASP A 193 7.47 14.91 -5.56
CA ASP A 193 6.25 15.71 -5.72
C ASP A 193 5.09 14.99 -5.03
N SER A 194 4.85 15.39 -3.80
CA SER A 194 3.72 14.90 -3.00
C SER A 194 2.35 15.30 -3.56
N GLN A 195 2.23 16.43 -4.27
CA GLN A 195 0.96 16.88 -4.81
C GLN A 195 0.54 16.07 -6.04
N TRP A 196 1.49 15.58 -6.82
CA TRP A 196 1.26 14.57 -7.85
C TRP A 196 0.48 13.36 -7.30
N TRP A 197 0.82 12.90 -6.09
CA TRP A 197 0.10 11.79 -5.46
C TRP A 197 -1.32 12.18 -5.04
N LEU A 198 -1.53 13.41 -4.55
CA LEU A 198 -2.80 13.86 -3.98
C LEU A 198 -3.81 14.32 -5.03
N THR A 199 -3.34 14.76 -6.21
CA THR A 199 -4.19 15.31 -7.25
C THR A 199 -5.07 14.26 -7.94
N ASP A 200 -6.13 14.73 -8.61
CA ASP A 200 -7.08 13.89 -9.33
C ASP A 200 -6.63 13.70 -10.77
N TRP A 201 -6.06 12.54 -11.07
CA TRP A 201 -5.52 12.27 -12.40
C TRP A 201 -6.62 12.17 -13.46
N ASP A 202 -7.87 11.90 -13.07
CA ASP A 202 -9.00 11.89 -14.00
C ASP A 202 -9.37 13.30 -14.52
N LYS A 203 -8.78 14.36 -13.96
CA LYS A 203 -8.92 15.74 -14.46
C LYS A 203 -7.90 16.10 -15.53
N ASP A 204 -6.80 15.36 -15.63
CA ASP A 204 -5.76 15.57 -16.62
C ASP A 204 -5.22 14.23 -17.12
N SER A 205 -5.72 13.77 -18.27
CA SER A 205 -5.31 12.49 -18.85
C SER A 205 -3.83 12.44 -19.23
N LYS A 206 -3.15 13.60 -19.37
CA LYS A 206 -1.72 13.68 -19.72
C LYS A 206 -0.82 13.98 -18.52
N ILE A 207 -1.31 13.81 -17.29
CA ILE A 207 -0.54 14.14 -16.09
C ILE A 207 0.82 13.42 -15.99
N ASN A 208 0.92 12.20 -16.54
CA ASN A 208 2.14 11.39 -16.54
C ASN A 208 2.77 11.26 -17.92
N ASP A 209 2.42 12.14 -18.85
CA ASP A 209 3.02 12.16 -20.18
C ASP A 209 4.52 12.45 -20.06
N GLY A 210 5.37 11.57 -20.64
CA GLY A 210 6.84 11.62 -20.48
C GLY A 210 7.42 11.15 -19.13
N CYS A 211 6.61 10.77 -18.14
CA CYS A 211 7.13 10.30 -16.84
C CYS A 211 7.43 8.79 -16.81
N GLU A 212 8.50 8.36 -16.14
CA GLU A 212 8.77 6.92 -15.90
C GLU A 212 7.65 6.26 -15.08
N ILE A 213 7.15 6.98 -14.07
CA ILE A 213 6.12 6.50 -13.15
C ILE A 213 4.74 6.89 -13.67
N LYS A 214 3.96 5.90 -14.10
CA LYS A 214 2.61 6.10 -14.63
C LYS A 214 1.49 5.80 -13.62
N ASN A 215 1.83 5.24 -12.46
CA ASN A 215 0.88 4.94 -11.38
C ASN A 215 1.48 4.94 -9.96
N ARG A 216 0.60 5.00 -8.94
CA ARG A 216 0.96 5.09 -7.52
C ARG A 216 1.63 3.81 -6.97
N GLU A 217 1.33 2.62 -7.49
CA GLU A 217 2.00 1.38 -7.07
C GLU A 217 3.41 1.28 -7.66
N GLN A 218 3.62 1.76 -8.88
CA GLN A 218 4.95 1.90 -9.47
C GLN A 218 5.80 2.90 -8.66
N PHE A 219 5.24 4.05 -8.27
CA PHE A 219 5.92 4.98 -7.37
C PHE A 219 6.41 4.30 -6.10
N ARG A 220 5.54 3.50 -5.43
CA ARG A 220 5.92 2.78 -4.19
C ARG A 220 7.14 1.88 -4.41
N PHE A 221 7.13 1.14 -5.52
CA PHE A 221 8.22 0.23 -5.86
C PHE A 221 9.53 0.97 -6.15
N VAL A 222 9.47 2.02 -6.99
CA VAL A 222 10.66 2.82 -7.33
C VAL A 222 11.20 3.53 -6.09
N PHE A 223 10.33 4.14 -5.29
CA PHE A 223 10.69 4.78 -4.02
C PHE A 223 11.41 3.81 -3.08
N GLU A 224 10.85 2.63 -2.82
CA GLU A 224 11.49 1.62 -1.95
C GLU A 224 12.88 1.22 -2.47
N ASN A 225 13.03 1.06 -3.78
CA ASN A 225 14.31 0.72 -4.40
C ASN A 225 15.36 1.82 -4.23
N VAL A 226 14.96 3.08 -4.43
CA VAL A 226 15.84 4.24 -4.22
C VAL A 226 16.25 4.34 -2.75
N VAL A 227 15.30 4.25 -1.80
CA VAL A 227 15.59 4.25 -0.36
C VAL A 227 16.59 3.14 -0.01
N ARG A 228 16.36 1.93 -0.51
CA ARG A 228 17.25 0.77 -0.33
C ARG A 228 18.65 1.01 -0.88
N LYS A 229 18.77 1.69 -2.04
CA LYS A 229 20.05 1.99 -2.70
C LYS A 229 20.93 2.94 -1.89
N TYR A 230 20.32 3.88 -1.15
CA TYR A 230 21.02 4.98 -0.46
C TYR A 230 21.02 4.91 1.07
N ARG A 231 20.47 3.83 1.66
CA ARG A 231 20.34 3.64 3.12
C ARG A 231 21.60 3.86 3.98
N SER A 232 22.80 3.73 3.41
CA SER A 232 24.06 3.96 4.13
C SER A 232 24.49 5.43 4.20
N LYS A 233 23.82 6.33 3.47
CA LYS A 233 24.11 7.76 3.44
C LYS A 233 23.15 8.54 4.36
N ASN A 234 23.42 9.82 4.56
CA ASN A 234 22.47 10.78 5.12
C ASN A 234 21.50 11.22 4.04
N VAL A 235 20.35 10.58 4.04
CA VAL A 235 19.30 10.80 3.05
C VAL A 235 18.23 11.73 3.63
N VAL A 236 17.98 12.84 2.92
CA VAL A 236 16.90 13.80 3.19
C VAL A 236 15.83 13.64 2.11
N PHE A 237 14.64 13.18 2.48
CA PHE A 237 13.46 13.21 1.62
C PHE A 237 12.86 14.61 1.63
N ALA A 238 12.93 15.32 0.52
CA ALA A 238 12.33 16.63 0.36
C ALA A 238 10.97 16.48 -0.35
N MET A 239 9.90 16.83 0.36
CA MET A 239 8.53 16.77 -0.18
C MET A 239 7.66 17.82 0.48
N HIS A 240 6.80 18.49 -0.28
CA HIS A 240 6.01 19.61 0.25
C HIS A 240 5.10 19.19 1.42
N HIS A 241 4.34 18.10 1.26
CA HIS A 241 3.40 17.60 2.25
C HIS A 241 4.07 16.71 3.33
N PRO A 242 4.08 17.12 4.61
CA PRO A 242 4.72 16.34 5.67
C PRO A 242 3.95 15.04 5.98
N PRO A 243 4.62 13.89 6.19
CA PRO A 243 3.95 12.67 6.67
C PRO A 243 3.25 12.86 8.03
N TYR A 244 3.78 13.72 8.90
CA TYR A 244 3.22 14.07 10.20
C TYR A 244 3.34 15.58 10.45
N THR A 245 2.26 16.20 10.93
CA THR A 245 2.20 17.61 11.33
C THR A 245 1.07 17.83 12.35
N TYR A 246 1.17 18.87 13.18
CA TYR A 246 0.23 19.16 14.26
C TYR A 246 -0.27 20.62 14.28
N GLY A 247 -0.40 21.25 13.10
CA GLY A 247 -1.19 22.46 12.88
C GLY A 247 -2.57 22.15 12.25
N PRO A 248 -3.23 23.10 11.59
CA PRO A 248 -4.56 22.91 11.01
C PRO A 248 -4.62 21.81 9.94
N HIS A 249 -3.56 21.62 9.13
CA HIS A 249 -3.48 20.53 8.15
C HIS A 249 -3.32 19.15 8.84
N GLY A 250 -2.81 19.16 10.08
CA GLY A 250 -2.75 18.02 10.99
C GLY A 250 -4.00 17.83 11.84
N GLY A 251 -5.06 18.62 11.64
CA GLY A 251 -6.32 18.52 12.39
C GLY A 251 -6.30 19.19 13.77
N ARG A 252 -5.44 20.20 13.97
CA ARG A 252 -5.31 20.93 15.26
C ARG A 252 -5.80 22.36 15.13
N PHE A 253 -6.76 22.75 15.99
CA PHE A 253 -7.48 24.02 15.88
C PHE A 253 -7.54 24.78 17.21
N THR A 254 -7.54 26.11 17.09
CA THR A 254 -7.72 27.07 18.18
C THR A 254 -9.19 27.22 18.54
N ILE A 255 -9.49 27.71 19.75
CA ILE A 255 -10.86 28.06 20.14
C ILE A 255 -11.48 29.11 19.20
N LYS A 256 -10.66 29.98 18.60
CA LYS A 256 -11.08 30.95 17.59
C LYS A 256 -11.69 30.26 16.38
N GLN A 257 -11.10 29.16 15.90
CA GLN A 257 -11.62 28.42 14.74
C GLN A 257 -12.91 27.65 15.07
N HIS A 258 -13.04 27.17 16.31
CA HIS A 258 -14.28 26.55 16.78
C HIS A 258 -15.43 27.55 16.87
N ILE A 259 -15.18 28.76 17.40
CA ILE A 259 -16.22 29.77 17.66
C ILE A 259 -16.45 30.68 16.44
N PHE A 260 -15.40 31.10 15.74
CA PHE A 260 -15.44 32.09 14.65
C PHE A 260 -14.83 31.53 13.36
N PRO A 261 -15.39 30.46 12.77
CA PRO A 261 -14.78 29.76 11.64
C PRO A 261 -14.61 30.63 10.39
N LEU A 262 -15.45 31.67 10.21
CA LEU A 262 -15.36 32.57 9.06
C LEU A 262 -14.12 33.47 9.06
N THR A 263 -13.43 33.56 10.21
CA THR A 263 -12.16 34.30 10.31
C THR A 263 -11.01 33.65 9.52
N GLU A 264 -11.16 32.39 9.10
CA GLU A 264 -10.23 31.73 8.18
C GLU A 264 -10.38 32.21 6.73
N LEU A 265 -11.61 32.58 6.33
CA LEU A 265 -11.89 33.09 4.98
C LEU A 265 -11.60 34.59 4.88
N ASN A 266 -11.96 35.33 5.91
CA ASN A 266 -11.66 36.74 6.04
C ASN A 266 -11.39 37.06 7.53
N PRO A 267 -10.18 37.51 7.89
CA PRO A 267 -9.80 37.82 9.27
C PRO A 267 -10.76 38.76 10.03
N ASP A 268 -11.55 39.57 9.31
CA ASP A 268 -12.49 40.56 9.87
C ASP A 268 -13.88 39.98 10.18
N LEU A 269 -14.21 38.75 9.75
CA LEU A 269 -15.53 38.13 9.94
C LEU A 269 -15.68 37.41 11.30
N TRP A 270 -15.79 38.18 12.38
CA TRP A 270 -15.99 37.70 13.76
C TRP A 270 -17.44 37.28 14.08
N ILE A 271 -18.01 36.35 13.33
CA ILE A 271 -19.37 35.84 13.54
C ILE A 271 -19.33 34.54 14.36
N PRO A 272 -19.94 34.48 15.57
CA PRO A 272 -19.88 33.31 16.43
C PRO A 272 -20.80 32.18 15.90
N LEU A 273 -20.19 31.12 15.39
CA LEU A 273 -20.82 29.91 14.90
C LEU A 273 -20.22 28.65 15.56
N PRO A 274 -20.29 28.49 16.90
CA PRO A 274 -19.55 27.46 17.65
C PRO A 274 -19.84 26.03 17.24
N VAL A 275 -21.08 25.73 16.85
CA VAL A 275 -21.49 24.40 16.37
C VAL A 275 -20.92 24.15 14.98
N LEU A 276 -21.12 25.08 14.04
CA LEU A 276 -20.64 24.93 12.66
C LEU A 276 -19.10 24.95 12.58
N GLY A 277 -18.45 25.78 13.39
CA GLY A 277 -16.99 25.83 13.47
C GLY A 277 -16.40 24.54 14.04
N SER A 278 -17.03 23.95 15.06
CA SER A 278 -16.63 22.63 15.57
C SER A 278 -16.88 21.50 14.58
N ILE A 279 -17.96 21.55 13.81
CA ILE A 279 -18.21 20.61 12.70
C ILE A 279 -17.13 20.76 11.61
N SER A 280 -16.74 21.99 11.26
CA SER A 280 -15.66 22.25 10.29
C SER A 280 -14.31 21.70 10.78
N ALA A 281 -13.95 22.00 12.04
CA ALA A 281 -12.73 21.49 12.67
C ALA A 281 -12.72 19.96 12.73
N LEU A 282 -13.84 19.34 13.11
CA LEU A 282 -13.99 17.88 13.10
C LEU A 282 -13.83 17.32 11.69
N PHE A 283 -14.50 17.90 10.70
CA PHE A 283 -14.38 17.50 9.29
C PHE A 283 -12.92 17.52 8.84
N ARG A 284 -12.17 18.60 9.09
CA ARG A 284 -10.76 18.68 8.72
C ARG A 284 -9.88 17.69 9.49
N ALA A 285 -10.16 17.46 10.77
CA ALA A 285 -9.39 16.53 11.61
C ALA A 285 -9.63 15.05 11.30
N THR A 286 -10.80 14.68 10.76
CA THR A 286 -11.18 13.26 10.60
C THR A 286 -11.45 12.83 9.16
N ILE A 287 -11.82 13.75 8.27
CA ILE A 287 -12.07 13.49 6.84
C ILE A 287 -11.02 14.21 6.00
N GLY A 288 -10.88 15.51 6.22
CA GLY A 288 -9.89 16.35 5.55
C GLY A 288 -10.19 16.61 4.08
N SER A 289 -9.79 17.80 3.62
CA SER A 289 -9.51 18.03 2.20
C SER A 289 -8.33 17.15 1.76
N ARG A 290 -8.03 17.08 0.45
CA ARG A 290 -6.85 16.34 -0.05
C ARG A 290 -5.52 16.86 0.52
N GLN A 291 -5.53 18.06 1.10
CA GLN A 291 -4.39 18.77 1.68
C GLN A 291 -4.28 18.53 3.20
N ASP A 292 -5.22 17.83 3.83
CA ASP A 292 -5.18 17.52 5.26
C ASP A 292 -4.74 16.05 5.48
N VAL A 293 -3.91 15.81 6.50
CA VAL A 293 -3.35 14.47 6.82
C VAL A 293 -4.43 13.43 7.11
N ALA A 294 -5.62 13.87 7.52
CA ALA A 294 -6.77 13.00 7.77
C ALA A 294 -7.30 12.30 6.50
N ASN A 295 -7.03 12.87 5.32
CA ASN A 295 -7.55 12.39 4.05
C ASN A 295 -6.95 11.04 3.64
N LYS A 296 -7.78 10.18 3.04
CA LYS A 296 -7.38 8.84 2.61
C LYS A 296 -6.20 8.85 1.63
N HIS A 297 -6.19 9.74 0.64
CA HIS A 297 -5.10 9.79 -0.34
C HIS A 297 -3.77 10.21 0.29
N TYR A 298 -3.82 11.12 1.27
CA TYR A 298 -2.66 11.52 2.05
C TYR A 298 -2.19 10.38 2.96
N LYS A 299 -3.11 9.70 3.66
CA LYS A 299 -2.77 8.49 4.43
C LYS A 299 -2.11 7.41 3.56
N ASP A 300 -2.53 7.27 2.29
CA ASP A 300 -1.91 6.34 1.34
C ASP A 300 -0.50 6.76 0.90
N LEU A 301 -0.26 8.07 0.70
CA LEU A 301 1.08 8.63 0.46
C LEU A 301 1.98 8.37 1.66
N ARG A 302 1.52 8.71 2.86
CA ARG A 302 2.25 8.46 4.11
C ARG A 302 2.59 6.99 4.24
N THR A 303 1.64 6.09 4.01
CA THR A 303 1.86 4.65 4.09
C THR A 303 2.91 4.19 3.07
N ALA A 304 2.85 4.69 1.84
CA ALA A 304 3.81 4.40 0.77
C ALA A 304 5.25 4.76 1.17
N VAL A 305 5.48 6.02 1.57
CA VAL A 305 6.83 6.51 1.89
C VAL A 305 7.36 5.91 3.20
N MET A 306 6.49 5.76 4.20
CA MET A 306 6.89 5.20 5.50
C MET A 306 7.21 3.71 5.43
N ALA A 307 6.50 2.93 4.60
CA ALA A 307 6.82 1.52 4.39
C ALA A 307 8.24 1.34 3.84
N GLY A 308 8.62 2.15 2.83
CA GLY A 308 9.98 2.16 2.27
C GLY A 308 11.04 2.61 3.28
N ALA A 309 10.77 3.67 4.04
CA ALA A 309 11.70 4.23 5.02
C ALA A 309 11.96 3.31 6.21
N LYS A 310 10.90 2.86 6.92
CA LYS A 310 11.03 2.02 8.14
C LYS A 310 11.85 0.76 7.93
N LYS A 311 11.73 0.17 6.74
CA LYS A 311 12.39 -1.07 6.36
C LYS A 311 13.89 -0.89 6.10
N ASN A 312 14.32 0.31 5.74
CA ASN A 312 15.66 0.55 5.20
C ASN A 312 16.55 1.42 6.09
N GLY A 313 16.08 1.95 7.23
CA GLY A 313 16.93 2.70 8.18
C GLY A 313 16.26 3.92 8.80
N LYS A 314 17.07 4.85 9.31
CA LYS A 314 16.65 6.15 9.84
C LYS A 314 16.95 7.26 8.81
N PHE A 315 15.89 7.94 8.40
CA PHE A 315 15.84 8.96 7.36
C PHE A 315 15.29 10.28 7.90
N ILE A 316 15.57 11.36 7.17
CA ILE A 316 15.11 12.70 7.48
C ILE A 316 14.09 13.12 6.41
N PHE A 317 12.91 13.56 6.82
CA PHE A 317 11.88 14.12 5.95
C PHE A 317 11.80 15.63 6.16
N ALA A 318 11.90 16.40 5.09
CA ALA A 318 11.81 17.86 5.09
C ALA A 318 10.60 18.32 4.26
N SER A 319 9.74 19.14 4.88
CA SER A 319 8.45 19.54 4.29
C SER A 319 8.04 20.97 4.60
N GLY A 320 7.15 21.54 3.78
CA GLY A 320 6.79 22.96 3.80
C GLY A 320 5.29 23.28 3.89
N HIS A 321 4.40 22.29 3.82
CA HIS A 321 2.95 22.53 3.68
C HIS A 321 2.25 23.14 4.91
N GLU A 322 2.65 22.76 6.11
CA GLU A 322 2.07 23.37 7.32
C GLU A 322 2.77 24.69 7.61
N HIS A 323 1.99 25.74 7.89
CA HIS A 323 2.48 27.10 8.13
C HIS A 323 3.13 27.28 9.51
N ALA A 324 4.07 26.40 9.87
CA ALA A 324 4.73 26.32 11.16
C ALA A 324 6.11 25.66 11.05
N LEU A 325 6.94 25.86 12.08
CA LEU A 325 8.19 25.15 12.30
C LEU A 325 7.96 23.99 13.28
N GLN A 326 8.30 22.75 12.92
CA GLN A 326 8.14 21.59 13.80
C GLN A 326 9.29 20.59 13.68
N SER A 327 9.68 20.02 14.82
CA SER A 327 10.54 18.83 14.91
C SER A 327 9.73 17.67 15.50
N ILE A 328 9.59 16.60 14.72
CA ILE A 328 8.80 15.42 15.10
C ILE A 328 9.68 14.19 14.88
N GLU A 329 9.79 13.33 15.91
CA GLU A 329 10.41 12.01 15.80
C GLU A 329 9.35 10.94 15.97
N ASN A 330 9.09 10.18 14.91
CA ASN A 330 8.06 9.17 14.93
C ASN A 330 8.49 7.95 14.11
N GLU A 331 8.16 6.76 14.59
CA GLU A 331 8.43 5.48 13.91
C GLU A 331 9.90 5.29 13.48
N GLY A 332 10.84 5.82 14.27
CA GLY A 332 12.28 5.75 14.01
C GLY A 332 12.79 6.69 12.92
N GLN A 333 11.98 7.66 12.48
CA GLN A 333 12.32 8.67 11.46
C GLN A 333 12.24 10.09 12.04
N GLU A 334 12.93 11.04 11.41
CA GLU A 334 12.93 12.46 11.78
C GLU A 334 12.13 13.25 10.74
N PHE A 335 11.18 14.06 11.19
CA PHE A 335 10.37 14.94 10.34
C PHE A 335 10.60 16.39 10.74
N ILE A 336 11.03 17.19 9.77
CA ILE A 336 11.30 18.61 9.89
C ILE A 336 10.28 19.33 9.02
N VAL A 337 9.35 20.03 9.68
CA VAL A 337 8.39 20.91 9.00
C VAL A 337 8.94 22.32 9.07
N SER A 338 9.16 22.95 7.92
CA SER A 338 9.75 24.27 7.77
C SER A 338 8.91 25.14 6.85
N GLY A 339 7.61 25.27 7.14
CA GLY A 339 6.62 25.90 6.25
C GLY A 339 6.21 27.31 6.65
N SER A 340 7.02 28.04 7.42
CA SER A 340 6.68 29.37 7.92
C SER A 340 7.49 30.48 7.23
N GLY A 341 7.77 30.34 5.94
CA GLY A 341 8.57 31.32 5.18
C GLY A 341 7.86 32.66 5.00
N SER A 342 6.55 32.65 4.79
CA SER A 342 5.76 33.87 4.56
C SER A 342 4.41 33.92 5.28
N LYS A 343 3.93 32.79 5.83
CA LYS A 343 2.67 32.71 6.60
C LYS A 343 2.85 31.94 7.89
N ASN A 344 1.86 32.05 8.79
CA ASN A 344 1.80 31.24 9.99
C ASN A 344 0.40 30.71 10.35
N SER A 345 0.38 29.54 10.98
CA SER A 345 -0.81 28.86 11.49
C SER A 345 -0.61 28.45 12.95
N PRO A 346 -1.69 28.31 13.74
CA PRO A 346 -1.57 27.84 15.11
C PRO A 346 -1.11 26.38 15.15
N VAL A 347 -0.23 26.03 16.08
CA VAL A 347 0.39 24.71 16.17
C VAL A 347 0.30 24.15 17.60
N SER A 348 0.37 22.83 17.72
CA SER A 348 0.41 22.11 19.00
C SER A 348 1.47 21.02 18.99
N LEU A 349 1.82 20.48 20.17
CA LEU A 349 2.57 19.23 20.26
C LEU A 349 1.65 18.03 20.06
N GLY A 350 2.15 17.01 19.36
CA GLY A 350 1.50 15.72 19.19
C GLY A 350 2.47 14.56 19.41
N LYS A 351 2.09 13.37 18.93
CA LYS A 351 2.92 12.16 19.06
C LYS A 351 4.29 12.36 18.42
N GLY A 352 5.34 12.20 19.22
CA GLY A 352 6.71 12.35 18.75
C GLY A 352 7.21 13.80 18.58
N SER A 353 6.36 14.82 18.81
CA SER A 353 6.79 16.21 18.73
C SER A 353 7.84 16.54 19.79
N GLN A 354 8.93 17.19 19.37
CA GLN A 354 9.96 17.75 20.25
C GLN A 354 9.84 19.27 20.35
N PHE A 355 9.50 19.91 19.22
CA PHE A 355 9.41 21.36 19.10
C PHE A 355 8.31 21.74 18.11
N ALA A 356 7.60 22.84 18.39
CA ALA A 356 6.66 23.47 17.47
C ALA A 356 6.64 25.01 17.66
N SER A 357 6.70 25.79 16.58
CA SER A 357 6.57 27.25 16.59
C SER A 357 5.72 27.75 15.42
N SER A 358 4.93 28.80 15.68
CA SER A 358 4.10 29.51 14.70
C SER A 358 4.77 30.80 14.20
N ARG A 359 6.04 31.02 14.53
CA ARG A 359 6.78 32.23 14.13
C ARG A 359 7.33 32.08 12.72
N LEU A 360 7.44 33.20 12.01
CA LEU A 360 8.07 33.23 10.69
C LEU A 360 9.55 32.87 10.81
N GLY A 361 10.04 32.04 9.91
CA GLY A 361 11.35 31.45 10.07
C GLY A 361 11.68 30.34 9.09
N TYR A 362 12.84 29.74 9.27
CA TYR A 362 13.37 28.66 8.44
C TYR A 362 14.13 27.65 9.29
N SER A 363 14.46 26.50 8.70
CA SER A 363 15.22 25.44 9.36
C SER A 363 16.52 25.16 8.63
N THR A 364 17.49 24.58 9.33
CA THR A 364 18.75 24.12 8.75
C THR A 364 19.06 22.70 9.19
N ILE A 365 19.78 21.96 8.35
CA ILE A 365 20.44 20.71 8.72
C ILE A 365 21.94 20.88 8.50
N ASN A 366 22.73 20.69 9.56
CA ASN A 366 24.18 20.66 9.50
C ASN A 366 24.66 19.21 9.48
N PHE A 367 25.46 18.86 8.48
CA PHE A 367 26.09 17.55 8.34
C PHE A 367 27.58 17.65 8.65
N TYR A 368 28.02 16.88 9.65
CA TYR A 368 29.39 16.86 10.12
C TYR A 368 30.15 15.64 9.59
N GLU A 369 31.48 15.71 9.69
CA GLU A 369 32.37 14.60 9.39
C GLU A 369 32.03 13.36 10.21
N GLY A 370 32.06 12.19 9.56
CA GLY A 370 31.56 10.95 10.15
C GLY A 370 30.04 10.80 10.11
N GLY A 371 29.29 11.72 9.48
CA GLY A 371 27.87 11.53 9.19
C GLY A 371 26.91 11.93 10.31
N GLU A 372 27.40 12.52 11.40
CA GLU A 372 26.54 13.14 12.42
C GLU A 372 25.74 14.30 11.80
N ALA A 373 24.47 14.44 12.18
CA ALA A 373 23.60 15.50 11.66
C ALA A 373 22.80 16.18 12.77
N TRP A 374 22.70 17.50 12.67
CA TRP A 374 21.94 18.36 13.58
C TRP A 374 20.94 19.21 12.82
N THR A 375 19.74 19.36 13.38
CA THR A 375 18.77 20.34 12.88
C THR A 375 18.73 21.56 13.78
N ASN A 376 18.51 22.73 13.19
CA ASN A 376 18.29 23.99 13.90
C ASN A 376 17.08 24.72 13.29
N PHE A 377 16.29 25.37 14.14
CA PHE A 377 15.14 26.19 13.76
C PHE A 377 15.39 27.65 14.13
N TRP A 378 15.13 28.54 13.18
CA TRP A 378 15.43 29.96 13.27
C TRP A 378 14.16 30.78 13.10
N GLU A 379 13.88 31.65 14.05
CA GLU A 379 12.81 32.66 13.95
C GLU A 379 13.40 33.96 13.43
N VAL A 380 12.81 34.52 12.37
CA VAL A 380 13.27 35.77 11.76
C VAL A 380 12.50 36.94 12.37
N SER A 381 13.20 38.05 12.63
CA SER A 381 12.59 39.26 13.14
C SER A 381 11.59 39.83 12.13
N PRO A 382 10.51 40.51 12.57
CA PRO A 382 9.50 41.06 11.65
C PRO A 382 10.04 42.05 10.62
N ASP A 383 11.19 42.67 10.86
CA ASP A 383 11.87 43.58 9.93
C ASP A 383 12.86 42.88 8.97
N GLY A 384 13.03 41.55 9.09
CA GLY A 384 13.86 40.75 8.20
C GLY A 384 15.37 40.95 8.36
N LYS A 385 15.83 41.55 9.47
CA LYS A 385 17.25 41.90 9.65
C LYS A 385 18.03 40.89 10.48
N ASP A 386 17.39 40.21 11.42
CA ASP A 386 18.03 39.28 12.34
C ASP A 386 17.26 37.95 12.42
N ALA A 387 17.95 36.89 12.79
CA ALA A 387 17.33 35.59 13.09
C ALA A 387 17.83 35.03 14.42
N LYS A 388 16.91 34.47 15.21
CA LYS A 388 17.18 33.85 16.50
C LYS A 388 17.05 32.33 16.40
N LEU A 389 18.08 31.60 16.87
CA LEU A 389 17.99 30.16 17.09
C LEU A 389 16.99 29.89 18.22
N VAL A 390 15.94 29.12 17.96
CA VAL A 390 14.89 28.81 18.94
C VAL A 390 14.77 27.34 19.31
N PHE A 391 15.40 26.46 18.53
CA PHE A 391 15.51 25.05 18.84
C PHE A 391 16.64 24.41 18.06
N ARG A 392 17.28 23.42 18.67
CA ARG A 392 18.20 22.52 17.96
C ARG A 392 18.09 21.10 18.49
N LYS A 393 18.45 20.13 17.65
CA LYS A 393 18.46 18.72 18.04
C LYS A 393 19.46 17.95 17.19
N LYS A 394 20.19 17.01 17.80
CA LYS A 394 20.91 15.97 17.07
C LYS A 394 19.91 14.97 16.50
N ILE A 395 19.90 14.82 15.18
CA ILE A 395 18.94 13.97 14.46
C ILE A 395 19.56 12.68 13.94
N LYS A 396 20.90 12.64 13.84
CA LYS A 396 21.65 11.44 13.47
C LYS A 396 22.99 11.44 14.17
N ASP A 397 23.35 10.31 14.76
CA ASP A 397 24.66 10.13 15.40
C ASP A 397 25.78 10.02 14.35
N LYS A 398 27.01 10.28 14.79
CA LYS A 398 28.21 9.94 14.03
C LYS A 398 28.11 8.46 13.62
N GLN A 399 28.21 8.18 12.33
CA GLN A 399 28.38 6.83 11.85
C GLN A 399 29.64 6.29 12.53
N THR A 400 29.47 5.22 13.30
CA THR A 400 30.60 4.43 13.76
C THR A 400 31.31 3.91 12.53
N ILE A 401 32.37 4.60 12.12
CA ILE A 401 33.45 3.93 11.41
C ILE A 401 33.98 2.96 12.45
N GLU A 402 33.46 1.72 12.44
CA GLU A 402 34.23 0.62 12.97
C GLU A 402 35.50 0.60 12.12
N LEU A 403 36.51 1.36 12.54
CA LEU A 403 37.88 1.05 12.21
C LEU A 403 37.99 -0.45 12.47
N PRO A 404 38.49 -1.26 11.53
CA PRO A 404 38.66 -2.69 11.77
C PRO A 404 39.32 -2.78 13.13
N ASP A 405 38.62 -3.39 14.08
CA ASP A 405 39.08 -3.42 15.46
C ASP A 405 40.52 -3.93 15.39
N SER A 406 41.46 -3.10 15.83
CA SER A 406 42.90 -3.40 15.72
C SER A 406 43.28 -4.68 16.47
N THR A 407 42.31 -5.27 17.19
CA THR A 407 42.37 -6.56 17.87
C THR A 407 41.79 -7.74 17.07
N ILE A 408 41.21 -7.56 15.87
CA ILE A 408 40.76 -8.68 15.03
C ILE A 408 41.98 -9.51 14.61
N ALA A 409 42.18 -10.61 15.34
CA ALA A 409 43.17 -11.59 14.99
C ALA A 409 42.71 -12.29 13.70
N PHE A 410 43.42 -12.09 12.59
CA PHE A 410 43.20 -12.80 11.33
C PHE A 410 43.74 -14.25 11.38
N THR A 411 43.56 -14.93 12.51
CA THR A 411 44.16 -16.25 12.80
C THR A 411 43.71 -17.35 11.85
N GLU A 412 42.44 -17.34 11.41
CA GLU A 412 41.96 -18.30 10.41
C GLU A 412 42.46 -17.96 9.00
N TYR A 413 42.54 -16.67 8.66
CA TYR A 413 43.07 -16.21 7.36
C TYR A 413 44.55 -16.54 7.21
N ASN A 414 45.36 -16.28 8.25
CA ASN A 414 46.80 -16.54 8.27
C ASN A 414 47.18 -18.03 8.20
N GLN A 415 46.21 -18.95 8.38
CA GLN A 415 46.46 -20.38 8.21
C GLN A 415 46.55 -20.79 6.73
N HIS A 416 46.06 -19.95 5.79
CA HIS A 416 46.03 -20.22 4.35
C HIS A 416 45.50 -21.63 4.00
N LYS A 417 44.46 -22.08 4.71
CA LYS A 417 43.82 -23.37 4.42
C LYS A 417 43.04 -23.30 3.12
N ASP A 418 43.16 -24.32 2.27
CA ASP A 418 42.35 -24.42 1.05
C ASP A 418 40.86 -24.64 1.35
N SER A 419 40.55 -25.37 2.43
CA SER A 419 39.19 -25.67 2.86
C SER A 419 39.04 -25.79 4.37
N THR A 420 37.81 -25.68 4.86
CA THR A 420 37.47 -25.82 6.27
C THR A 420 36.09 -26.46 6.46
N SER A 421 35.93 -27.24 7.53
CA SER A 421 34.65 -27.88 7.86
C SER A 421 33.75 -26.90 8.62
N ARG A 422 32.60 -26.54 8.03
CA ARG A 422 31.65 -25.56 8.58
C ARG A 422 30.20 -25.99 8.33
N PHE A 423 29.28 -25.52 9.16
CA PHE A 423 27.84 -25.59 8.88
C PHE A 423 27.48 -24.60 7.76
N VAL A 424 26.36 -24.86 7.07
CA VAL A 424 25.84 -23.97 6.01
C VAL A 424 25.53 -22.57 6.55
N THR A 425 25.07 -22.46 7.79
CA THR A 425 24.77 -21.18 8.44
C THR A 425 25.66 -20.98 9.64
N SER A 426 25.93 -19.72 10.00
CA SER A 426 26.72 -19.40 11.20
C SER A 426 25.98 -19.69 12.50
N ARG A 427 24.65 -19.81 12.44
CA ARG A 427 23.81 -20.22 13.56
C ARG A 427 23.68 -21.74 13.56
N GLU A 428 23.85 -22.35 14.73
CA GLU A 428 23.68 -23.78 14.89
C GLU A 428 22.20 -24.16 14.76
N VAL A 429 21.88 -25.00 13.77
CA VAL A 429 20.54 -25.56 13.59
C VAL A 429 20.44 -26.86 14.39
N LYS A 430 19.42 -26.95 15.25
CA LYS A 430 19.20 -28.13 16.10
C LYS A 430 18.22 -29.12 15.45
N PRO A 431 18.40 -30.43 15.68
CA PRO A 431 17.39 -31.44 15.37
C PRO A 431 16.08 -31.17 16.11
N VAL A 432 14.95 -31.59 15.53
CA VAL A 432 13.60 -31.40 16.09
C VAL A 432 12.81 -32.71 16.12
N GLY A 433 11.88 -32.83 17.07
CA GLY A 433 11.03 -34.02 17.24
C GLY A 433 9.84 -34.08 16.26
N GLY A 434 9.11 -35.19 16.26
CA GLY A 434 8.01 -35.44 15.31
C GLY A 434 6.85 -34.44 15.38
N PHE A 435 6.51 -33.92 16.55
CA PHE A 435 5.46 -32.90 16.67
C PHE A 435 5.83 -31.59 15.97
N HIS A 436 7.10 -31.15 16.08
CA HIS A 436 7.59 -29.98 15.34
C HIS A 436 7.50 -30.21 13.84
N LYS A 437 7.99 -31.37 13.37
CA LYS A 437 7.92 -31.74 11.94
C LYS A 437 6.49 -31.74 11.41
N PHE A 438 5.53 -32.20 12.21
CA PHE A 438 4.11 -32.15 11.84
C PHE A 438 3.55 -30.72 11.77
N VAL A 439 3.82 -29.89 12.79
CA VAL A 439 3.22 -28.54 12.89
C VAL A 439 3.91 -27.52 11.98
N LEU A 440 5.23 -27.42 12.07
CA LEU A 440 6.04 -26.40 11.39
C LEU A 440 6.71 -26.92 10.12
N GLY A 441 7.06 -28.20 10.08
CA GLY A 441 7.70 -28.85 8.93
C GLY A 441 9.05 -29.46 9.28
N GLU A 442 9.48 -30.41 8.46
CA GLU A 442 10.83 -30.96 8.46
C GLU A 442 11.81 -30.06 7.69
N HIS A 443 11.32 -29.46 6.59
CA HIS A 443 12.09 -28.60 5.69
C HIS A 443 13.35 -29.31 5.14
N ASN A 444 14.37 -28.55 4.71
CA ASN A 444 15.69 -29.10 4.37
C ASN A 444 16.62 -29.20 5.60
N ARG A 445 16.09 -29.30 6.82
CA ARG A 445 16.84 -29.14 8.08
C ARG A 445 18.12 -29.98 8.17
N ASP A 446 18.07 -31.23 7.72
CA ASP A 446 19.22 -32.14 7.81
C ASP A 446 20.46 -31.59 7.09
N LEU A 447 20.27 -30.88 5.98
CA LEU A 447 21.35 -30.20 5.24
C LEU A 447 22.00 -29.06 6.04
N TYR A 448 21.32 -28.51 7.04
CA TYR A 448 21.84 -27.44 7.89
C TYR A 448 22.50 -27.94 9.17
N THR A 449 22.27 -29.21 9.54
CA THR A 449 22.83 -29.83 10.76
C THR A 449 24.18 -30.51 10.54
N TYR A 450 24.65 -30.65 9.31
CA TYR A 450 25.92 -31.28 8.97
C TYR A 450 27.01 -30.24 8.64
N LYS A 451 28.28 -30.56 8.96
CA LYS A 451 29.43 -29.71 8.58
C LYS A 451 30.06 -30.20 7.29
N TYR A 452 30.18 -29.34 6.30
CA TYR A 452 30.76 -29.67 5.01
C TYR A 452 32.14 -29.03 4.84
N PRO A 453 33.05 -29.66 4.05
CA PRO A 453 34.32 -29.07 3.69
C PRO A 453 34.09 -27.98 2.63
N PHE A 454 34.07 -26.72 3.05
CA PHE A 454 33.93 -25.57 2.16
C PHE A 454 35.28 -24.96 1.82
N PRO A 455 35.50 -24.53 0.57
CA PRO A 455 36.69 -23.80 0.20
C PRO A 455 36.75 -22.45 0.92
N VAL A 456 37.96 -22.02 1.28
CA VAL A 456 38.20 -20.73 1.93
C VAL A 456 38.42 -19.65 0.87
N LEU A 457 37.76 -18.50 0.98
CA LEU A 457 37.92 -17.38 0.06
C LEU A 457 38.92 -16.34 0.59
N ASP A 458 40.06 -16.24 -0.07
CA ASP A 458 41.01 -15.13 0.08
C ASP A 458 40.74 -14.06 -1.00
N LEU A 459 40.28 -12.88 -0.58
CA LEU A 459 39.96 -11.78 -1.50
C LEU A 459 41.20 -11.23 -2.21
N ALA A 460 42.40 -11.33 -1.62
CA ALA A 460 43.63 -10.85 -2.25
C ALA A 460 44.10 -11.78 -3.38
N GLN A 461 43.73 -13.06 -3.35
CA GLN A 461 44.13 -14.05 -4.35
C GLN A 461 43.05 -14.32 -5.41
N TYR A 462 41.78 -14.27 -5.01
CA TYR A 462 40.68 -14.59 -5.90
C TYR A 462 40.67 -13.68 -7.14
N LYS A 463 40.79 -14.28 -8.33
CA LYS A 463 40.80 -13.58 -9.62
C LYS A 463 41.87 -12.46 -9.72
N GLY A 464 43.02 -12.64 -9.07
CA GLY A 464 44.10 -11.63 -9.07
C GLY A 464 43.87 -10.48 -8.08
N GLY A 465 42.90 -10.61 -7.18
CA GLY A 465 42.55 -9.63 -6.16
C GLY A 465 41.20 -8.99 -6.45
N VAL A 466 40.29 -9.06 -5.47
CA VAL A 466 39.00 -8.39 -5.50
C VAL A 466 38.84 -7.45 -4.31
N THR A 467 38.15 -6.33 -4.55
CA THR A 467 37.91 -5.29 -3.54
C THR A 467 36.42 -5.17 -3.22
N PRO A 468 36.03 -5.08 -1.94
CA PRO A 468 34.69 -4.71 -1.56
C PRO A 468 34.33 -3.28 -2.02
N VAL A 469 33.20 -3.14 -2.71
CA VAL A 469 32.74 -1.85 -3.26
C VAL A 469 31.54 -1.33 -2.50
N LYS A 470 30.56 -2.18 -2.26
CA LYS A 470 29.26 -1.77 -1.70
C LYS A 470 28.59 -2.94 -1.01
N GLN A 471 28.11 -2.72 0.21
CA GLN A 471 27.17 -3.63 0.84
C GLN A 471 25.78 -3.46 0.21
N GLY A 472 25.25 -4.55 -0.32
CA GLY A 472 23.87 -4.70 -0.78
C GLY A 472 23.07 -5.64 0.12
N GLY A 473 22.07 -6.30 -0.47
CA GLY A 473 21.22 -7.27 0.21
C GLY A 473 19.77 -6.81 0.35
N GLY A 474 18.85 -7.69 -0.06
CA GLY A 474 17.39 -7.51 0.01
C GLY A 474 16.84 -7.74 1.43
N ASN A 475 15.57 -8.15 1.51
CA ASN A 475 14.80 -8.20 2.78
C ASN A 475 15.31 -9.24 3.79
N GLN A 476 16.15 -10.19 3.36
CA GLN A 476 16.54 -11.34 4.18
C GLN A 476 18.05 -11.60 4.20
N THR A 477 18.83 -11.07 3.26
CA THR A 477 20.20 -11.57 3.05
C THR A 477 21.21 -10.43 2.96
N ASN A 478 22.35 -10.55 3.66
CA ASN A 478 23.50 -9.67 3.44
C ASN A 478 24.19 -10.02 2.13
N SER A 479 24.49 -9.01 1.30
CA SER A 479 25.30 -9.20 0.10
C SER A 479 26.40 -8.14 0.03
N LEU A 480 27.59 -8.51 -0.42
CA LEU A 480 28.71 -7.63 -0.65
C LEU A 480 29.05 -7.66 -2.14
N ARG A 481 29.09 -6.48 -2.77
CA ARG A 481 29.58 -6.33 -4.14
C ARG A 481 31.10 -6.30 -4.09
N LEU A 482 31.72 -7.29 -4.70
CA LEU A 482 33.16 -7.35 -4.91
C LEU A 482 33.48 -6.90 -6.35
N ARG A 483 34.64 -6.30 -6.57
CA ARG A 483 35.11 -5.90 -7.89
C ARG A 483 36.55 -6.34 -8.12
N ASP A 484 36.82 -6.95 -9.27
CA ASP A 484 38.16 -7.36 -9.67
C ASP A 484 38.95 -6.23 -10.36
N GLY A 485 40.22 -6.50 -10.70
CA GLY A 485 41.10 -5.56 -11.40
C GLY A 485 40.64 -5.17 -12.81
N GLU A 486 39.79 -5.97 -13.45
CA GLU A 486 39.18 -5.68 -14.76
C GLU A 486 37.86 -4.88 -14.61
N GLY A 487 37.43 -4.62 -13.38
CA GLY A 487 36.21 -3.90 -13.05
C GLY A 487 34.94 -4.76 -13.06
N LYS A 488 35.01 -6.07 -13.34
CA LYS A 488 33.87 -7.00 -13.25
C LYS A 488 33.48 -7.17 -11.80
N GLU A 489 32.20 -7.44 -11.57
CA GLU A 489 31.64 -7.43 -10.22
C GLU A 489 30.95 -8.72 -9.85
N TYR A 490 31.11 -9.10 -8.60
CA TYR A 490 30.59 -10.33 -8.04
C TYR A 490 29.72 -9.99 -6.85
N ALA A 491 28.68 -10.80 -6.63
CA ALA A 491 27.85 -10.74 -5.46
C ALA A 491 28.27 -11.85 -4.50
N LEU A 492 28.81 -11.47 -3.34
CA LEU A 492 29.07 -12.35 -2.21
C LEU A 492 27.86 -12.29 -1.27
N ARG A 493 27.00 -13.32 -1.27
CA ARG A 493 25.73 -13.37 -0.54
C ARG A 493 25.85 -14.32 0.65
N GLY A 494 25.58 -13.86 1.86
CA GLY A 494 25.60 -14.71 3.05
C GLY A 494 24.51 -15.79 3.01
N LEU A 495 24.84 -17.02 3.40
CA LEU A 495 23.83 -18.09 3.53
C LEU A 495 22.99 -17.95 4.80
N THR A 496 23.51 -17.23 5.80
CA THR A 496 22.75 -16.92 7.01
C THR A 496 21.83 -15.74 6.75
N LYS A 497 20.52 -15.99 6.80
CA LYS A 497 19.49 -14.97 6.57
C LYS A 497 19.28 -14.13 7.85
N ASP A 498 19.13 -12.83 7.68
CA ASP A 498 18.82 -11.87 8.74
C ASP A 498 17.32 -11.64 8.84
N VAL A 499 16.75 -12.24 9.88
CA VAL A 499 15.31 -12.27 10.15
C VAL A 499 14.78 -10.91 10.57
N SER A 500 15.63 -10.09 11.20
CA SER A 500 15.24 -8.78 11.71
C SER A 500 14.89 -7.79 10.59
N ARG A 501 15.42 -8.02 9.38
CA ARG A 501 15.14 -7.24 8.16
C ARG A 501 13.89 -7.70 7.42
N PHE A 502 13.49 -8.95 7.62
CA PHE A 502 12.32 -9.52 6.95
C PHE A 502 11.03 -9.17 7.69
N LEU A 503 11.06 -9.26 9.01
CA LEU A 503 9.92 -8.93 9.85
C LEU A 503 9.80 -7.41 10.00
N PRO A 504 8.62 -6.81 9.79
CA PRO A 504 8.40 -5.41 10.16
C PRO A 504 8.37 -5.27 11.69
N PHE A 505 8.67 -4.08 12.20
CA PHE A 505 8.40 -3.76 13.60
C PHE A 505 6.87 -3.83 13.87
N PRO A 506 6.42 -4.40 15.01
CA PRO A 506 7.20 -4.92 16.15
C PRO A 506 7.57 -6.41 16.07
N PHE A 507 7.18 -7.15 15.02
CA PHE A 507 7.46 -8.58 14.90
C PHE A 507 8.95 -8.90 14.88
N ASN A 508 9.79 -8.00 14.36
CA ASN A 508 11.24 -8.15 14.41
C ASN A 508 11.86 -8.05 15.81
N GLN A 509 11.06 -7.80 16.86
CA GLN A 509 11.51 -7.91 18.25
C GLN A 509 11.11 -9.26 18.88
N MET A 510 10.15 -9.98 18.29
CA MET A 510 9.61 -11.23 18.83
C MET A 510 10.51 -12.44 18.56
N ILE A 511 10.92 -13.16 19.59
CA ILE A 511 11.61 -14.45 19.58
C ILE A 511 10.75 -15.46 18.84
N ALA A 512 9.46 -15.57 19.15
CA ALA A 512 8.58 -16.53 18.47
C ALA A 512 8.44 -16.23 16.97
N ALA A 513 8.24 -14.96 16.59
CA ALA A 513 8.16 -14.59 15.18
C ALA A 513 9.50 -14.78 14.47
N LYS A 514 10.61 -14.40 15.11
CA LYS A 514 11.96 -14.66 14.59
C LYS A 514 12.18 -16.14 14.38
N TYR A 515 11.89 -16.96 15.39
CA TYR A 515 12.04 -18.41 15.34
C TYR A 515 11.20 -19.01 14.20
N LEU A 516 9.92 -18.63 14.06
CA LEU A 516 9.07 -19.13 12.97
C LEU A 516 9.64 -18.78 11.59
N VAL A 517 10.19 -17.58 11.42
CA VAL A 517 10.82 -17.17 10.16
C VAL A 517 12.16 -17.87 9.94
N GLU A 518 12.98 -18.03 10.98
CA GLU A 518 14.25 -18.77 10.93
C GLU A 518 14.02 -20.24 10.55
N ASP A 519 13.01 -20.86 11.17
CA ASP A 519 12.59 -22.23 10.86
C ASP A 519 12.17 -22.34 9.39
N ASN A 520 11.33 -21.40 8.94
CA ASN A 520 10.88 -21.36 7.57
C ASN A 520 12.01 -21.10 6.54
N PHE A 521 13.10 -20.41 6.90
CA PHE A 521 14.27 -20.25 6.02
C PHE A 521 14.98 -21.58 5.71
N LEU A 522 14.87 -22.57 6.60
CA LEU A 522 15.36 -23.93 6.34
C LEU A 522 14.59 -24.62 5.22
N SER A 523 13.48 -24.07 4.74
CA SER A 523 12.76 -24.56 3.55
C SER A 523 13.59 -24.42 2.28
N THR A 524 14.58 -23.54 2.23
CA THR A 524 15.47 -23.36 1.06
C THR A 524 16.56 -24.43 1.02
N ASN A 525 16.91 -24.90 -0.18
CA ASN A 525 18.01 -25.86 -0.34
C ASN A 525 19.33 -25.12 -0.60
N PRO A 526 20.32 -25.21 0.31
CA PRO A 526 21.52 -24.37 0.24
C PRO A 526 22.49 -24.76 -0.89
N PHE A 527 22.35 -25.96 -1.47
CA PHE A 527 23.22 -26.46 -2.53
C PHE A 527 22.59 -26.38 -3.92
N ALA A 528 21.29 -26.04 -4.02
CA ALA A 528 20.57 -25.93 -5.28
C ALA A 528 21.29 -25.07 -6.33
N PRO A 529 21.84 -23.87 -5.99
CA PRO A 529 22.51 -23.04 -6.98
C PRO A 529 23.68 -23.74 -7.69
N LEU A 530 24.39 -24.66 -7.02
CA LEU A 530 25.57 -25.34 -7.57
C LEU A 530 25.23 -26.25 -8.77
N SER A 531 23.99 -26.76 -8.84
CA SER A 531 23.53 -27.60 -9.95
C SER A 531 23.13 -26.79 -11.18
N MET A 532 22.90 -25.48 -11.03
CA MET A 532 22.26 -24.67 -12.06
C MET A 532 23.08 -24.51 -13.34
N PRO A 533 24.41 -24.30 -13.30
CA PRO A 533 25.21 -24.18 -14.53
C PRO A 533 25.08 -25.40 -15.45
N ILE A 534 25.30 -26.61 -14.91
CA ILE A 534 25.27 -27.86 -15.70
C ILE A 534 23.89 -28.08 -16.33
N LEU A 535 22.82 -27.85 -15.55
CA LEU A 535 21.46 -28.02 -16.03
C LEU A 535 21.10 -26.95 -17.08
N ALA A 536 21.48 -25.69 -16.85
CA ALA A 536 21.15 -24.57 -17.72
C ALA A 536 21.93 -24.62 -19.05
N ASP A 537 23.20 -25.00 -19.03
CA ASP A 537 24.03 -25.20 -20.22
C ASP A 537 23.41 -26.26 -21.14
N ALA A 538 22.99 -27.40 -20.57
CA ALA A 538 22.38 -28.48 -21.34
C ALA A 538 21.14 -28.02 -22.11
N VAL A 539 20.35 -27.13 -21.52
CA VAL A 539 19.12 -26.59 -22.16
C VAL A 539 19.32 -25.19 -22.74
N LYS A 540 20.56 -24.73 -22.92
CA LYS A 540 20.88 -23.41 -23.49
C LYS A 540 20.07 -22.28 -22.84
N VAL A 541 20.21 -22.15 -21.53
CA VAL A 541 19.66 -21.05 -20.73
C VAL A 541 20.84 -20.33 -20.06
N TYR A 542 20.84 -18.99 -20.07
CA TYR A 542 21.90 -18.23 -19.42
C TYR A 542 21.88 -18.39 -17.91
N HIS A 543 23.04 -18.29 -17.28
CA HIS A 543 23.19 -18.54 -15.84
C HIS A 543 24.40 -17.80 -15.27
N THR A 544 24.40 -17.62 -13.95
CA THR A 544 25.61 -17.32 -13.18
C THR A 544 26.35 -18.61 -12.84
N ASN A 545 27.57 -18.51 -12.29
CA ASN A 545 28.39 -19.65 -11.86
C ASN A 545 28.59 -19.65 -10.34
N PRO A 546 27.52 -19.92 -9.57
CA PRO A 546 27.56 -19.82 -8.12
C PRO A 546 28.51 -20.83 -7.51
N LYS A 547 29.27 -20.38 -6.50
CA LYS A 547 30.14 -21.23 -5.66
C LYS A 547 29.96 -20.89 -4.18
N LEU A 548 30.03 -21.88 -3.32
CA LEU A 548 29.98 -21.69 -1.87
C LEU A 548 31.40 -21.55 -1.31
N TYR A 549 31.61 -20.51 -0.51
CA TYR A 549 32.87 -20.26 0.18
C TYR A 549 32.66 -19.95 1.65
N TYR A 550 33.61 -20.41 2.47
CA TYR A 550 33.82 -19.84 3.79
C TYR A 550 34.71 -18.60 3.67
N VAL A 551 34.29 -17.50 4.26
CA VAL A 551 35.04 -16.24 4.21
C VAL A 551 35.56 -15.95 5.62
N PRO A 552 36.83 -16.22 5.95
CA PRO A 552 37.40 -15.87 7.24
C PRO A 552 37.48 -14.34 7.38
N ALA A 553 37.54 -13.86 8.61
CA ALA A 553 37.92 -12.47 8.85
C ALA A 553 39.30 -12.24 8.22
N GLN A 554 39.42 -11.20 7.39
CA GLN A 554 40.62 -10.96 6.59
C GLN A 554 40.83 -9.47 6.31
N PRO A 555 42.08 -9.03 6.06
CA PRO A 555 42.37 -7.61 5.79
C PRO A 555 41.55 -7.02 4.63
N GLY A 556 41.37 -7.80 3.55
CA GLY A 556 40.65 -7.36 2.34
C GLY A 556 39.16 -7.03 2.56
N LEU A 557 38.55 -7.48 3.66
CA LEU A 557 37.16 -7.13 4.01
C LEU A 557 37.07 -5.75 4.69
N ALA A 558 38.15 -5.22 5.26
CA ALA A 558 38.16 -3.96 6.00
C ALA A 558 36.98 -3.85 6.99
N THR A 559 36.15 -2.81 6.85
CA THR A 559 34.97 -2.55 7.71
C THR A 559 33.85 -3.58 7.55
N TYR A 560 33.88 -4.42 6.50
CA TYR A 560 32.89 -5.46 6.26
C TYR A 560 33.14 -6.75 7.05
N ASN A 561 34.25 -6.85 7.79
CA ASN A 561 34.56 -8.03 8.61
C ASN A 561 33.45 -8.37 9.63
N ALA A 562 32.80 -7.37 10.21
CA ALA A 562 31.71 -7.58 11.19
C ALA A 562 30.52 -8.38 10.62
N LEU A 563 30.28 -8.29 9.30
CA LEU A 563 29.13 -8.93 8.66
C LEU A 563 29.49 -10.14 7.80
N PHE A 564 30.68 -10.15 7.19
CA PHE A 564 31.10 -11.19 6.24
C PHE A 564 32.25 -12.05 6.76
N GLY A 565 33.03 -11.56 7.73
CA GLY A 565 34.12 -12.31 8.34
C GLY A 565 33.57 -13.48 9.17
N GLY A 566 34.13 -14.67 8.95
CA GLY A 566 33.74 -15.90 9.62
C GLY A 566 32.41 -16.51 9.13
N THR A 567 31.93 -16.15 7.94
CA THR A 567 30.60 -16.57 7.45
C THR A 567 30.65 -17.42 6.18
N MET A 568 29.59 -18.22 5.98
CA MET A 568 29.35 -18.96 4.74
C MET A 568 28.63 -18.08 3.71
N ASN A 569 29.15 -18.06 2.48
CA ASN A 569 28.67 -17.19 1.42
C ASN A 569 28.57 -17.91 0.09
N LEU A 570 27.55 -17.57 -0.70
CA LEU A 570 27.43 -17.83 -2.12
C LEU A 570 28.11 -16.70 -2.89
N LEU A 571 29.11 -17.01 -3.71
CA LEU A 571 29.75 -16.06 -4.61
C LEU A 571 29.30 -16.35 -6.05
N GLU A 572 28.74 -15.35 -6.72
CA GLU A 572 28.31 -15.43 -8.13
C GLU A 572 28.59 -14.13 -8.88
N GLU A 573 28.67 -14.20 -10.21
CA GLU A 573 28.78 -13.03 -11.08
C GLU A 573 27.57 -12.11 -10.90
N ARG A 574 27.80 -10.79 -10.91
CA ARG A 574 26.73 -9.79 -10.93
C ARG A 574 26.58 -9.22 -12.36
N PRO A 575 25.62 -9.72 -13.15
CA PRO A 575 25.41 -9.27 -14.54
C PRO A 575 24.85 -7.86 -14.55
N ASP A 576 25.63 -6.90 -15.06
CA ASP A 576 25.29 -5.48 -15.13
C ASP A 576 26.21 -4.71 -16.10
N GLY A 577 25.64 -3.77 -16.84
CA GLY A 577 26.36 -2.85 -17.72
C GLY A 577 27.15 -3.55 -18.84
N LYS A 578 28.26 -2.93 -19.26
CA LYS A 578 29.08 -3.36 -20.42
C LYS A 578 30.29 -4.23 -20.07
N ARG A 579 30.40 -4.69 -18.81
CA ARG A 579 31.62 -5.33 -18.28
C ARG A 579 31.72 -6.82 -18.60
N TRP A 580 30.63 -7.41 -19.10
CA TRP A 580 30.49 -8.85 -19.33
C TRP A 580 30.44 -9.23 -20.82
N LYS A 581 31.01 -8.40 -21.70
CA LYS A 581 30.93 -8.58 -23.16
C LYS A 581 31.43 -9.93 -23.67
N GLU A 582 32.48 -10.45 -23.06
CA GLU A 582 33.11 -11.73 -23.45
C GLU A 582 32.56 -12.94 -22.67
N ALA A 583 31.46 -12.78 -21.94
CA ALA A 583 30.91 -13.85 -21.10
C ALA A 583 29.93 -14.73 -21.89
N ALA A 584 30.42 -15.87 -22.37
CA ALA A 584 29.61 -16.83 -23.15
C ALA A 584 28.37 -17.34 -22.40
N PHE A 585 28.45 -17.54 -21.08
CA PHE A 585 27.33 -17.96 -20.22
C PHE A 585 26.25 -16.87 -20.04
N PHE A 586 26.52 -15.62 -20.46
CA PHE A 586 25.54 -14.54 -20.62
C PHE A 586 25.22 -14.23 -22.09
N GLY A 587 25.75 -15.03 -23.03
CA GLY A 587 25.52 -14.86 -24.45
C GLY A 587 26.40 -13.85 -25.16
N ASN A 588 27.53 -13.45 -24.56
CA ASN A 588 28.39 -12.37 -25.05
C ASN A 588 27.62 -11.04 -25.28
N PRO A 589 27.01 -10.47 -24.23
CA PRO A 589 26.14 -9.28 -24.32
C PRO A 589 26.88 -8.01 -24.76
N ASP A 590 26.25 -7.16 -25.57
CA ASP A 590 26.73 -5.78 -25.79
C ASP A 590 26.63 -4.94 -24.51
N LYS A 591 25.52 -5.11 -23.80
CA LYS A 591 25.16 -4.49 -22.52
C LYS A 591 24.24 -5.47 -21.76
N ILE A 592 24.28 -5.42 -20.44
CA ILE A 592 23.29 -6.07 -19.57
C ILE A 592 22.43 -5.00 -18.92
N VAL A 593 21.11 -5.16 -18.97
CA VAL A 593 20.13 -4.22 -18.40
C VAL A 593 19.21 -4.90 -17.38
N SER A 594 18.58 -4.09 -16.53
CA SER A 594 17.54 -4.52 -15.60
C SER A 594 16.17 -4.66 -16.28
N THR A 595 15.22 -5.34 -15.63
CA THR A 595 13.84 -5.45 -16.17
C THR A 595 13.14 -4.10 -16.32
N PRO A 596 13.25 -3.12 -15.39
CA PRO A 596 12.69 -1.78 -15.61
C PRO A 596 13.26 -1.09 -16.86
N GLU A 597 14.59 -1.07 -17.04
CA GLU A 597 15.24 -0.50 -18.23
C GLU A 597 14.77 -1.22 -19.51
N LEU A 598 14.61 -2.55 -19.49
CA LEU A 598 14.08 -3.28 -20.65
C LEU A 598 12.66 -2.83 -21.01
N VAL A 599 11.77 -2.73 -20.01
CA VAL A 599 10.37 -2.32 -20.25
C VAL A 599 10.32 -0.92 -20.82
N GLU A 600 11.14 0.00 -20.31
CA GLU A 600 11.30 1.34 -20.86
C GLU A 600 11.77 1.30 -22.31
N SER A 601 12.89 0.62 -22.61
CA SER A 601 13.41 0.49 -23.97
C SER A 601 12.43 -0.18 -24.95
N MET A 602 11.63 -1.14 -24.48
CA MET A 602 10.59 -1.78 -25.31
C MET A 602 9.44 -0.84 -25.63
N LEU A 603 9.08 0.06 -24.71
CA LEU A 603 8.04 1.05 -24.94
C LEU A 603 8.56 2.20 -25.80
N GLU A 604 9.85 2.56 -25.74
CA GLU A 604 10.42 3.64 -26.55
C GLU A 604 10.28 3.44 -28.06
N ASN A 605 10.58 2.24 -28.61
CA ASN A 605 10.51 1.97 -30.05
C ASN A 605 10.56 0.47 -30.41
N GLY A 606 10.16 0.15 -31.66
CA GLY A 606 10.03 -1.21 -32.18
C GLY A 606 11.32 -2.01 -32.39
N LYS A 607 12.51 -1.40 -32.26
CA LYS A 607 13.80 -2.08 -32.43
C LYS A 607 14.24 -2.89 -31.21
N ASN A 608 13.65 -2.65 -30.05
CA ASN A 608 13.97 -3.36 -28.82
C ASN A 608 13.02 -4.56 -28.66
N LYS A 609 13.51 -5.78 -28.84
CA LYS A 609 12.68 -7.00 -28.85
C LYS A 609 13.17 -8.04 -27.86
N VAL A 610 12.25 -8.73 -27.19
CA VAL A 610 12.57 -9.91 -26.38
C VAL A 610 12.63 -11.14 -27.27
N ASP A 611 13.66 -11.98 -27.07
CA ASP A 611 13.69 -13.34 -27.61
C ASP A 611 12.70 -14.21 -26.83
N GLU A 612 11.41 -14.20 -27.22
CA GLU A 612 10.37 -14.90 -26.47
C GLU A 612 10.61 -16.43 -26.43
N GLU A 613 11.22 -17.02 -27.47
CA GLU A 613 11.56 -18.45 -27.49
C GLU A 613 12.61 -18.80 -26.43
N TRP A 614 13.62 -17.95 -26.27
CA TRP A 614 14.57 -18.08 -25.17
C TRP A 614 13.92 -17.84 -23.80
N ALA A 615 13.03 -16.84 -23.72
CA ALA A 615 12.32 -16.51 -22.49
C ALA A 615 11.40 -17.66 -22.03
N VAL A 616 10.61 -18.24 -22.92
CA VAL A 616 9.74 -19.38 -22.57
C VAL A 616 10.56 -20.61 -22.18
N ARG A 617 11.67 -20.90 -22.88
CA ARG A 617 12.56 -22.01 -22.50
C ARG A 617 13.09 -21.82 -21.09
N THR A 618 13.52 -20.60 -20.77
CA THR A 618 14.01 -20.24 -19.44
C THR A 618 12.93 -20.41 -18.37
N ARG A 619 11.68 -20.01 -18.66
CA ARG A 619 10.54 -20.18 -17.74
C ARG A 619 10.13 -21.64 -17.55
N LEU A 620 10.12 -22.44 -18.62
CA LEU A 620 9.85 -23.88 -18.53
C LEU A 620 10.93 -24.61 -17.74
N PHE A 621 12.20 -24.18 -17.85
CA PHE A 621 13.28 -24.70 -17.02
C PHE A 621 13.06 -24.42 -15.52
N ASP A 622 12.54 -23.24 -15.17
CA ASP A 622 12.17 -22.92 -13.78
C ASP A 622 11.11 -23.88 -13.21
N PHE A 623 10.19 -24.39 -14.04
CA PHE A 623 9.23 -25.41 -13.60
C PHE A 623 9.89 -26.75 -13.30
N VAL A 624 10.86 -27.17 -14.12
CA VAL A 624 11.60 -28.42 -13.93
C VAL A 624 12.37 -28.42 -12.60
N ILE A 625 12.97 -27.29 -12.22
CA ILE A 625 13.73 -27.17 -10.96
C ILE A 625 12.90 -26.66 -9.77
N GLY A 626 11.65 -26.23 -10.03
CA GLY A 626 10.73 -25.73 -9.01
C GLY A 626 11.07 -24.38 -8.41
N ASP A 627 11.60 -23.48 -9.22
CA ASP A 627 11.95 -22.13 -8.79
C ASP A 627 10.78 -21.16 -9.08
N TRP A 628 9.99 -20.90 -8.04
CA TRP A 628 8.75 -20.12 -8.12
C TRP A 628 8.96 -18.63 -7.91
N ASP A 629 10.07 -18.20 -7.30
CA ASP A 629 10.30 -16.79 -6.92
C ASP A 629 10.92 -15.97 -8.06
N ARG A 630 10.10 -15.66 -9.06
CA ARG A 630 10.54 -14.99 -10.30
C ARG A 630 9.95 -13.62 -10.50
N HIS A 631 10.27 -12.70 -9.60
CA HIS A 631 9.94 -11.28 -9.75
C HIS A 631 11.04 -10.51 -10.51
N ASP A 632 10.75 -9.27 -10.95
CA ASP A 632 11.62 -8.46 -11.83
C ASP A 632 13.10 -8.36 -11.42
N ASP A 633 13.40 -8.25 -10.12
CA ASP A 633 14.79 -8.17 -9.61
C ASP A 633 15.59 -9.47 -9.85
N GLN A 634 14.93 -10.63 -10.04
CA GLN A 634 15.57 -11.92 -10.33
C GLN A 634 15.96 -12.13 -11.79
N TRP A 635 15.75 -11.11 -12.61
CA TRP A 635 16.12 -11.09 -14.01
C TRP A 635 17.13 -9.98 -14.27
N ALA A 636 18.18 -10.30 -15.01
CA ALA A 636 18.93 -9.35 -15.82
C ALA A 636 18.73 -9.72 -17.30
N TRP A 637 19.07 -8.83 -18.22
CA TRP A 637 18.82 -9.05 -19.64
C TRP A 637 20.06 -8.78 -20.47
N SER A 638 20.49 -9.79 -21.21
CA SER A 638 21.56 -9.70 -22.21
C SER A 638 21.00 -8.98 -23.43
N SER A 639 21.54 -7.80 -23.78
CA SER A 639 21.20 -7.09 -25.01
C SER A 639 22.15 -7.49 -26.13
N LEU A 640 21.62 -7.92 -27.26
CA LEU A 640 22.37 -8.41 -28.41
C LEU A 640 21.98 -7.63 -29.66
N LYS A 641 22.87 -6.75 -30.11
CA LYS A 641 22.66 -5.94 -31.31
C LYS A 641 22.78 -6.81 -32.56
N GLN A 642 21.72 -6.82 -33.35
CA GLN A 642 21.64 -7.54 -34.61
C GLN A 642 22.21 -6.70 -35.77
N LYS A 643 22.51 -7.34 -36.89
CA LYS A 643 23.09 -6.69 -38.08
C LYS A 643 22.15 -5.65 -38.72
N ASP A 644 20.84 -5.84 -38.58
CA ASP A 644 19.79 -4.95 -39.08
C ASP A 644 19.52 -3.74 -38.16
N GLY A 645 20.19 -3.67 -37.00
CA GLY A 645 20.02 -2.62 -36.00
C GLY A 645 19.01 -2.93 -34.90
N THR A 646 18.29 -4.05 -34.97
CA THR A 646 17.42 -4.55 -33.89
C THR A 646 18.26 -4.93 -32.67
N ILE A 647 17.76 -4.72 -31.46
CA ILE A 647 18.38 -5.17 -30.21
C ILE A 647 17.52 -6.29 -29.63
N LEU A 648 18.10 -7.49 -29.55
CA LEU A 648 17.43 -8.66 -28.98
C LEU A 648 17.81 -8.82 -27.51
N TYR A 649 16.82 -8.96 -26.64
CA TYR A 649 17.00 -9.14 -25.20
C TYR A 649 16.71 -10.59 -24.79
N ARG A 650 17.66 -11.20 -24.08
CA ARG A 650 17.54 -12.55 -23.53
C ARG A 650 17.67 -12.54 -22.00
N PRO A 651 16.77 -13.23 -21.27
CA PRO A 651 16.82 -13.24 -19.82
C PRO A 651 18.04 -14.01 -19.30
N ILE A 652 18.64 -13.42 -18.27
CA ILE A 652 19.66 -14.00 -17.39
C ILE A 652 19.00 -14.15 -16.00
N PRO A 653 18.49 -15.34 -15.67
CA PRO A 653 18.03 -15.67 -14.32
C PRO A 653 19.15 -15.48 -13.29
N ARG A 654 18.81 -14.94 -12.13
CA ARG A 654 19.70 -14.78 -10.97
C ARG A 654 19.00 -15.29 -9.71
N ASP A 655 19.77 -15.48 -8.64
CA ASP A 655 19.25 -15.80 -7.31
C ASP A 655 18.29 -17.00 -7.28
N ARG A 656 18.80 -18.17 -7.66
CA ARG A 656 18.02 -19.43 -7.70
C ARG A 656 17.89 -20.09 -6.33
N ASP A 657 17.62 -19.33 -5.27
CA ASP A 657 17.62 -19.82 -3.88
C ASP A 657 16.33 -20.57 -3.48
N GLN A 658 15.26 -20.45 -4.27
CA GLN A 658 14.01 -21.20 -4.09
C GLN A 658 13.93 -22.49 -4.90
N ALA A 659 14.92 -22.78 -5.76
CA ALA A 659 15.01 -24.07 -6.44
C ALA A 659 15.10 -25.21 -5.41
N PHE A 660 14.35 -26.29 -5.65
CA PHE A 660 14.24 -27.44 -4.74
C PHE A 660 13.74 -27.12 -3.31
N SER A 661 12.99 -26.03 -3.12
CA SER A 661 12.46 -25.63 -1.81
C SER A 661 11.45 -26.64 -1.23
N MET A 662 11.31 -26.66 0.11
CA MET A 662 10.46 -27.60 0.86
C MET A 662 9.65 -26.85 1.94
N TYR A 663 8.53 -26.26 1.53
CA TYR A 663 7.58 -25.55 2.40
C TYR A 663 6.45 -26.48 2.89
N ASP A 664 6.76 -27.31 3.89
CA ASP A 664 5.87 -28.28 4.53
C ASP A 664 5.33 -27.79 5.90
N GLY A 665 4.67 -28.68 6.64
CA GLY A 665 4.04 -28.38 7.94
C GLY A 665 2.58 -27.93 7.87
N LEU A 666 1.82 -28.26 8.91
CA LEU A 666 0.40 -27.91 9.03
C LEU A 666 0.18 -26.38 9.04
N LEU A 667 1.02 -25.63 9.78
CA LEU A 667 0.88 -24.18 9.91
C LEU A 667 1.05 -23.49 8.55
N THR A 668 2.08 -23.85 7.79
CA THR A 668 2.30 -23.37 6.42
C THR A 668 1.14 -23.75 5.51
N GLY A 669 0.60 -24.96 5.65
CA GLY A 669 -0.62 -25.40 4.97
C GLY A 669 -1.82 -24.48 5.21
N VAL A 670 -2.14 -24.20 6.48
CA VAL A 670 -3.26 -23.33 6.88
C VAL A 670 -3.02 -21.87 6.49
N ALA A 671 -1.79 -21.37 6.67
CA ALA A 671 -1.43 -20.01 6.32
C ALA A 671 -1.62 -19.75 4.81
N ARG A 672 -1.32 -20.72 3.94
CA ARG A 672 -1.58 -20.63 2.49
C ARG A 672 -3.07 -20.51 2.13
N LEU A 673 -3.96 -21.05 2.96
CA LEU A 673 -5.41 -20.92 2.73
C LEU A 673 -5.90 -19.49 3.04
N THR A 674 -5.40 -18.90 4.12
CA THR A 674 -5.87 -17.61 4.65
C THR A 674 -5.10 -16.39 4.12
N LEU A 675 -3.83 -16.55 3.74
CA LEU A 675 -2.95 -15.50 3.24
C LEU A 675 -2.53 -15.78 1.79
N PRO A 676 -3.15 -15.12 0.79
CA PRO A 676 -2.97 -15.46 -0.62
C PRO A 676 -1.54 -15.38 -1.13
N PHE A 677 -0.76 -14.40 -0.66
CA PHE A 677 0.63 -14.20 -1.08
C PHE A 677 1.55 -15.35 -0.62
N LEU A 678 1.16 -16.15 0.38
CA LEU A 678 1.93 -17.32 0.80
C LEU A 678 1.67 -18.54 -0.09
N ARG A 679 0.67 -18.52 -0.98
CA ARG A 679 0.36 -19.67 -1.86
C ARG A 679 1.46 -20.00 -2.86
N GLN A 680 2.37 -19.08 -3.12
CA GLN A 680 3.56 -19.37 -3.93
C GLN A 680 4.62 -20.20 -3.19
N LEU A 681 4.58 -20.27 -1.85
CA LEU A 681 5.46 -21.10 -1.04
C LEU A 681 5.10 -22.58 -1.24
N GLN A 682 5.75 -23.20 -2.22
CA GLN A 682 5.48 -24.56 -2.68
C GLN A 682 6.67 -25.47 -2.40
N SER A 683 6.40 -26.73 -2.05
CA SER A 683 7.42 -27.76 -1.96
C SER A 683 7.74 -28.34 -3.34
N PHE A 684 8.99 -28.74 -3.55
CA PHE A 684 9.44 -29.39 -4.78
C PHE A 684 9.01 -30.86 -4.85
N SER A 685 7.81 -31.08 -5.38
CA SER A 685 7.21 -32.40 -5.64
C SER A 685 7.30 -32.83 -7.12
N PRO A 686 7.09 -34.12 -7.46
CA PRO A 686 7.02 -34.60 -8.85
C PRO A 686 6.00 -33.85 -9.72
N GLU A 687 4.90 -33.40 -9.12
CA GLU A 687 3.83 -32.66 -9.80
C GLU A 687 3.67 -31.25 -9.25
N ILE A 688 3.26 -30.31 -10.10
CA ILE A 688 2.91 -28.94 -9.71
C ILE A 688 1.39 -28.88 -9.49
N GLN A 689 0.98 -28.72 -8.23
CA GLN A 689 -0.43 -28.73 -7.83
C GLN A 689 -1.25 -27.59 -8.43
N SER A 690 -0.65 -26.41 -8.59
CA SER A 690 -1.33 -25.26 -9.17
C SER A 690 -0.35 -24.37 -9.92
N MET A 691 -0.49 -24.34 -11.25
CA MET A 691 0.34 -23.50 -12.10
C MET A 691 0.12 -22.01 -11.80
N LYS A 692 -1.15 -21.62 -11.58
CA LYS A 692 -1.56 -20.28 -11.12
C LYS A 692 -0.77 -19.78 -9.89
N TRP A 693 -0.63 -20.57 -8.84
CA TRP A 693 0.06 -20.10 -7.63
C TRP A 693 1.58 -20.19 -7.74
N THR A 694 2.09 -21.16 -8.50
CA THR A 694 3.52 -21.32 -8.78
C THR A 694 4.08 -20.17 -9.64
N THR A 695 3.24 -19.53 -10.47
CA THR A 695 3.64 -18.40 -11.32
C THR A 695 3.26 -17.05 -10.76
N TRP A 696 2.79 -16.95 -9.50
CA TRP A 696 2.32 -15.69 -8.93
C TRP A 696 3.39 -14.58 -8.95
N SER A 697 4.64 -14.88 -8.56
CA SER A 697 5.78 -13.94 -8.65
C SER A 697 6.10 -13.58 -10.10
N ALA A 698 5.98 -14.53 -11.04
CA ALA A 698 6.28 -14.35 -12.46
C ALA A 698 5.16 -13.69 -13.28
N ARG A 699 3.98 -13.44 -12.70
CA ARG A 699 2.80 -12.98 -13.43
C ARG A 699 3.03 -11.74 -14.29
N LEU A 700 3.92 -10.84 -13.84
CA LEU A 700 4.29 -9.63 -14.59
C LEU A 700 5.19 -9.97 -15.78
N PHE A 701 6.18 -10.85 -15.57
CA PHE A 701 7.06 -11.34 -16.62
C PHE A 701 6.25 -12.05 -17.70
N ASP A 702 5.46 -13.05 -17.31
CA ASP A 702 4.76 -13.93 -18.25
C ASP A 702 3.75 -13.14 -19.11
N ARG A 703 3.09 -12.13 -18.54
CA ARG A 703 2.10 -11.29 -19.26
C ARG A 703 2.69 -10.16 -20.11
N THR A 704 3.99 -9.91 -19.97
CA THR A 704 4.71 -8.85 -20.72
C THR A 704 5.57 -9.46 -21.83
N PHE A 705 6.21 -10.60 -21.57
CA PHE A 705 7.28 -11.13 -22.42
C PHE A 705 6.97 -12.48 -23.08
N LEU A 706 5.79 -13.06 -22.86
CA LEU A 706 5.37 -14.35 -23.47
C LEU A 706 4.05 -14.20 -24.24
N THR A 707 3.96 -13.15 -25.06
CA THR A 707 2.69 -12.72 -25.65
C THR A 707 2.55 -13.10 -27.12
N GLN A 708 3.66 -13.28 -27.84
CA GLN A 708 3.69 -13.48 -29.28
C GLN A 708 3.71 -14.96 -29.71
N LEU A 709 4.28 -15.85 -28.89
CA LEU A 709 4.48 -17.24 -29.28
C LEU A 709 3.20 -18.05 -29.50
N THR A 710 3.25 -18.93 -30.50
CA THR A 710 2.24 -19.97 -30.75
C THR A 710 2.45 -21.20 -29.86
N TRP A 711 1.42 -22.05 -29.71
CA TRP A 711 1.58 -23.34 -29.01
C TRP A 711 2.69 -24.21 -29.62
N ALA A 712 2.84 -24.23 -30.95
CA ALA A 712 3.85 -25.04 -31.61
C ALA A 712 5.28 -24.65 -31.17
N GLN A 713 5.54 -23.35 -31.02
CA GLN A 713 6.82 -22.85 -30.51
C GLN A 713 7.03 -23.21 -29.04
N TRP A 714 5.98 -23.13 -28.20
CA TRP A 714 6.04 -23.59 -26.81
C TRP A 714 6.35 -25.09 -26.71
N GLU A 715 5.68 -25.90 -27.52
CA GLU A 715 5.89 -27.35 -27.61
C GLU A 715 7.32 -27.69 -28.05
N GLU A 716 7.87 -26.95 -29.02
CA GLU A 716 9.26 -27.10 -29.44
C GLU A 716 10.24 -26.83 -28.28
N GLN A 717 10.06 -25.72 -27.55
CA GLN A 717 10.94 -25.40 -26.42
C GLN A 717 10.81 -26.40 -25.27
N ALA A 718 9.60 -26.92 -25.00
CA ALA A 718 9.38 -27.97 -24.01
C ALA A 718 10.10 -29.27 -24.40
N LYS A 719 9.94 -29.72 -25.65
CA LYS A 719 10.63 -30.91 -26.18
C LYS A 719 12.14 -30.74 -26.20
N PHE A 720 12.63 -29.53 -26.50
CA PHE A 720 14.05 -29.22 -26.44
C PHE A 720 14.61 -29.48 -25.04
N ILE A 721 13.93 -29.01 -23.98
CA ILE A 721 14.35 -29.29 -22.60
C ILE A 721 14.29 -30.80 -22.31
N GLN A 722 13.20 -31.49 -22.68
CA GLN A 722 13.06 -32.93 -22.44
C GLN A 722 14.19 -33.75 -23.08
N ASN A 723 14.58 -33.38 -24.29
CA ASN A 723 15.59 -34.12 -25.06
C ASN A 723 17.02 -33.85 -24.58
N ASN A 724 17.32 -32.65 -24.08
CA ASN A 724 18.69 -32.27 -23.69
C ASN A 724 18.96 -32.44 -22.19
N LEU A 725 17.93 -32.45 -21.35
CA LEU A 725 18.07 -32.70 -19.92
C LEU A 725 18.06 -34.21 -19.62
N THR A 726 19.03 -34.94 -20.15
CA THR A 726 19.10 -36.41 -20.03
C THR A 726 19.31 -36.85 -18.58
N ASP A 727 19.09 -38.13 -18.31
CA ASP A 727 19.32 -38.70 -16.98
C ASP A 727 20.78 -38.51 -16.53
N GLU A 728 21.74 -38.61 -17.44
CA GLU A 728 23.17 -38.39 -17.19
C GLU A 728 23.45 -36.92 -16.81
N VAL A 729 22.84 -35.97 -17.52
CA VAL A 729 22.95 -34.53 -17.20
C VAL A 729 22.38 -34.25 -15.81
N ILE A 730 21.18 -34.75 -15.51
CA ILE A 730 20.54 -34.58 -14.20
C ILE A 730 21.44 -35.16 -13.11
N ASN A 731 21.92 -36.39 -13.25
CA ASN A 731 22.79 -37.01 -12.25
C ASN A 731 24.11 -36.24 -12.06
N SER A 732 24.73 -35.78 -13.16
CA SER A 732 26.00 -35.03 -13.12
C SER A 732 25.85 -33.67 -12.43
N ALA A 733 24.69 -33.02 -12.58
CA ALA A 733 24.40 -31.75 -11.92
C ALA A 733 24.37 -31.83 -10.38
N PHE A 734 24.13 -33.02 -9.81
CA PHE A 734 24.23 -33.24 -8.36
C PHE A 734 25.60 -33.77 -7.91
N ALA A 735 26.46 -34.21 -8.85
CA ALA A 735 27.80 -34.70 -8.52
C ALA A 735 28.73 -33.59 -8.00
N VAL A 736 28.40 -32.32 -8.26
CA VAL A 736 29.14 -31.15 -7.74
C VAL A 736 28.76 -30.78 -6.30
N TRP A 737 27.76 -31.44 -5.71
CA TRP A 737 27.40 -31.24 -4.31
C TRP A 737 28.38 -31.96 -3.38
N PRO A 738 28.57 -31.49 -2.14
CA PRO A 738 29.28 -32.26 -1.12
C PRO A 738 28.68 -33.66 -0.95
N ASP A 739 29.52 -34.68 -0.78
CA ASP A 739 29.11 -36.09 -0.75
C ASP A 739 27.96 -36.38 0.22
N GLU A 740 28.04 -35.85 1.43
CA GLU A 740 26.99 -36.06 2.44
C GLU A 740 25.70 -35.32 2.11
N ALA A 741 25.76 -34.11 1.54
CA ALA A 741 24.56 -33.38 1.10
C ALA A 741 23.85 -34.14 -0.02
N ARG A 742 24.65 -34.71 -0.94
CA ARG A 742 24.16 -35.56 -2.02
C ARG A 742 23.48 -36.81 -1.51
N LYS A 743 24.06 -37.50 -0.53
CA LYS A 743 23.43 -38.68 0.12
C LYS A 743 22.11 -38.34 0.81
N ILE A 744 22.05 -37.20 1.51
CA ILE A 744 20.88 -36.77 2.28
C ILE A 744 19.70 -36.42 1.37
N SER A 745 19.91 -35.64 0.31
CA SER A 745 18.80 -34.97 -0.40
C SER A 745 18.67 -35.31 -1.89
N SER A 746 19.78 -35.58 -2.60
CA SER A 746 19.74 -35.68 -4.07
C SER A 746 18.86 -36.82 -4.64
N PRO A 747 18.74 -38.02 -4.05
CA PRO A 747 17.94 -39.10 -4.65
C PRO A 747 16.48 -38.71 -4.92
N ALA A 748 15.83 -38.09 -3.92
CA ALA A 748 14.45 -37.63 -4.06
C ALA A 748 14.34 -36.46 -5.06
N LEU A 749 15.28 -35.52 -5.04
CA LEU A 749 15.30 -34.39 -5.97
C LEU A 749 15.49 -34.83 -7.43
N ILE A 750 16.39 -35.77 -7.69
CA ILE A 750 16.63 -36.34 -9.02
C ILE A 750 15.36 -37.03 -9.53
N GLN A 751 14.72 -37.84 -8.70
CA GLN A 751 13.47 -38.51 -9.07
C GLN A 751 12.36 -37.51 -9.39
N ASN A 752 12.19 -36.49 -8.55
CA ASN A 752 11.19 -35.44 -8.76
C ASN A 752 11.47 -34.63 -10.03
N MET A 753 12.75 -34.28 -10.29
CA MET A 753 13.15 -33.55 -11.49
C MET A 753 12.92 -34.33 -12.77
N LYS A 754 13.28 -35.64 -12.78
CA LYS A 754 12.99 -36.53 -13.92
C LYS A 754 11.48 -36.58 -14.19
N SER A 755 10.67 -36.76 -13.15
CA SER A 755 9.22 -36.76 -13.28
C SER A 755 8.68 -35.44 -13.84
N ARG A 756 9.23 -34.29 -13.42
CA ARG A 756 8.84 -32.98 -13.96
C ARG A 756 9.25 -32.80 -15.41
N ARG A 757 10.48 -33.18 -15.78
CA ARG A 757 10.96 -33.19 -17.17
C ARG A 757 10.05 -34.04 -18.03
N ASP A 758 9.75 -35.27 -17.62
CA ASP A 758 8.94 -36.20 -18.42
C ASP A 758 7.49 -35.68 -18.59
N ASN A 759 6.97 -34.95 -17.61
CA ASN A 759 5.66 -34.30 -17.65
C ASN A 759 5.67 -32.86 -18.21
N LEU A 760 6.82 -32.34 -18.65
CA LEU A 760 6.98 -30.91 -18.96
C LEU A 760 6.03 -30.42 -20.06
N LEU A 761 5.75 -31.24 -21.08
CA LEU A 761 4.84 -30.87 -22.16
C LEU A 761 3.42 -30.57 -21.63
N ARG A 762 2.93 -31.38 -20.68
CA ARG A 762 1.64 -31.16 -20.01
C ARG A 762 1.65 -29.85 -19.23
N MET A 763 2.73 -29.60 -18.48
CA MET A 763 2.89 -28.36 -17.70
C MET A 763 2.96 -27.13 -18.60
N ALA A 764 3.72 -27.21 -19.70
CA ALA A 764 3.83 -26.16 -20.71
C ALA A 764 2.47 -25.86 -21.35
N ARG A 765 1.66 -26.90 -21.65
CA ARG A 765 0.32 -26.72 -22.20
C ARG A 765 -0.61 -26.00 -21.23
N THR A 766 -0.66 -26.45 -19.98
CA THR A 766 -1.48 -25.81 -18.93
C THR A 766 -1.06 -24.36 -18.71
N HIS A 767 0.25 -24.07 -18.73
CA HIS A 767 0.73 -22.70 -18.57
C HIS A 767 0.41 -21.83 -19.80
N TYR A 768 0.62 -22.33 -21.02
CA TYR A 768 0.26 -21.66 -22.27
C TYR A 768 -1.21 -21.26 -22.29
N GLU A 769 -2.12 -22.17 -21.93
CA GLU A 769 -3.56 -21.91 -21.87
C GLU A 769 -3.89 -20.86 -20.82
N PHE A 770 -3.23 -20.90 -19.66
CA PHE A 770 -3.43 -19.94 -18.59
C PHE A 770 -2.98 -18.52 -18.97
N VAL A 771 -1.78 -18.35 -19.56
CA VAL A 771 -1.28 -17.04 -19.98
C VAL A 771 -1.94 -16.53 -21.26
N SER A 772 -2.38 -17.43 -22.14
CA SER A 772 -3.06 -17.07 -23.40
C SER A 772 -4.57 -16.82 -23.22
N GLU A 773 -5.15 -17.03 -22.04
CA GLU A 773 -6.58 -16.75 -21.80
C GLU A 773 -6.90 -15.25 -22.01
N ASN A 774 -6.00 -14.37 -21.57
CA ASN A 774 -6.08 -12.92 -21.77
C ASN A 774 -4.70 -12.37 -22.11
N VAL A 775 -4.51 -11.93 -23.36
CA VAL A 775 -3.19 -11.49 -23.86
C VAL A 775 -3.17 -9.97 -24.02
N ASN A 776 -2.06 -9.37 -23.62
CA ASN A 776 -1.74 -7.98 -23.92
C ASN A 776 -0.83 -7.95 -25.16
N VAL A 777 -1.22 -7.18 -26.17
CA VAL A 777 -0.36 -6.79 -27.29
C VAL A 777 0.04 -5.35 -27.02
N ILE A 778 1.33 -5.11 -26.84
CA ILE A 778 1.87 -3.84 -26.33
C ILE A 778 2.60 -3.16 -27.48
N GLY A 779 2.11 -2.00 -27.90
CA GLY A 779 2.75 -1.08 -28.83
C GLY A 779 3.85 -0.26 -28.18
N THR A 780 4.30 0.78 -28.86
CA THR A 780 5.42 1.65 -28.47
C THR A 780 4.96 3.10 -28.34
N GLU A 781 5.86 4.01 -27.95
CA GLU A 781 5.61 5.44 -27.91
C GLU A 781 5.79 6.11 -29.28
N GLU A 782 5.96 5.33 -30.36
CA GLU A 782 6.03 5.78 -31.76
C GLU A 782 4.69 5.51 -32.49
N GLU A 783 4.45 6.20 -33.61
CA GLU A 783 3.24 6.01 -34.44
C GLU A 783 3.15 4.58 -35.05
N GLU A 784 2.07 3.86 -34.75
CA GLU A 784 1.85 2.48 -35.18
C GLU A 784 0.55 2.28 -35.97
N ARG A 785 0.59 1.34 -36.92
CA ARG A 785 -0.61 0.77 -37.54
C ARG A 785 -0.87 -0.63 -37.00
N ILE A 786 -1.99 -0.79 -36.33
CA ILE A 786 -2.44 -2.01 -35.68
C ILE A 786 -3.59 -2.61 -36.50
N VAL A 787 -3.40 -3.82 -37.02
CA VAL A 787 -4.38 -4.53 -37.84
C VAL A 787 -4.88 -5.77 -37.13
N VAL A 788 -6.19 -5.84 -36.91
CA VAL A 788 -6.89 -6.98 -36.30
C VAL A 788 -7.76 -7.64 -37.37
N GLU A 789 -7.40 -8.86 -37.77
CA GLU A 789 -8.10 -9.63 -38.81
C GLU A 789 -8.82 -10.82 -38.19
N ARG A 790 -10.15 -10.86 -38.32
CA ARG A 790 -10.94 -12.04 -37.94
C ARG A 790 -10.97 -13.01 -39.11
N LEU A 791 -10.13 -14.04 -39.03
CA LEU A 791 -9.94 -15.00 -40.11
C LEU A 791 -11.13 -15.95 -40.24
N ASP A 792 -11.65 -16.43 -39.10
CA ASP A 792 -12.85 -17.27 -39.01
C ASP A 792 -13.40 -17.28 -37.56
N ASP A 793 -14.44 -18.08 -37.30
CA ASP A 793 -15.11 -18.20 -36.00
C ASP A 793 -14.17 -18.59 -34.84
N LYS A 794 -13.00 -19.16 -35.13
CA LYS A 794 -12.02 -19.64 -34.15
C LYS A 794 -10.72 -18.84 -34.15
N ARG A 795 -10.37 -18.14 -35.22
CA ARG A 795 -9.03 -17.54 -35.39
C ARG A 795 -9.10 -16.03 -35.59
N THR A 796 -8.32 -15.30 -34.80
CA THR A 796 -8.11 -13.84 -34.97
C THR A 796 -6.62 -13.55 -35.06
N LYS A 797 -6.18 -12.87 -36.12
CA LYS A 797 -4.81 -12.41 -36.31
C LYS A 797 -4.67 -10.97 -35.84
N VAL A 798 -3.58 -10.66 -35.14
CA VAL A 798 -3.20 -9.29 -34.80
C VAL A 798 -1.80 -9.03 -35.32
N SER A 799 -1.62 -7.91 -36.03
CA SER A 799 -0.34 -7.43 -36.55
C SER A 799 -0.13 -5.97 -36.13
N VAL A 800 1.08 -5.61 -35.68
CA VAL A 800 1.47 -4.25 -35.29
C VAL A 800 2.65 -3.81 -36.15
N TYR A 801 2.50 -2.70 -36.87
CA TYR A 801 3.49 -2.14 -37.77
C TYR A 801 3.95 -0.77 -37.25
N GLU A 802 5.25 -0.53 -37.15
CA GLU A 802 5.76 0.84 -36.95
C GLU A 802 5.59 1.64 -38.24
N THR A 803 5.20 2.91 -38.12
CA THR A 803 5.01 3.82 -39.25
C THR A 803 5.89 5.06 -39.17
N GLY A 804 6.07 5.74 -40.30
CA GLY A 804 6.56 7.13 -40.32
C GLY A 804 5.41 8.12 -40.23
N LYS A 805 5.72 9.41 -40.02
CA LYS A 805 4.73 10.51 -39.89
C LYS A 805 3.79 10.67 -41.09
N ASP A 806 4.23 10.23 -42.27
CA ASP A 806 3.47 10.15 -43.53
C ASP A 806 2.72 8.81 -43.70
N ARG A 807 2.66 7.99 -42.63
CA ARG A 807 1.94 6.71 -42.52
C ARG A 807 2.42 5.59 -43.43
N HIS A 808 3.65 5.68 -43.97
CA HIS A 808 4.28 4.54 -44.62
C HIS A 808 4.72 3.52 -43.58
N ILE A 809 4.60 2.23 -43.91
CA ILE A 809 5.03 1.14 -43.03
C ILE A 809 6.55 1.06 -43.05
N LYS A 810 7.19 1.11 -41.87
CA LYS A 810 8.63 0.88 -41.71
C LYS A 810 8.92 -0.62 -41.55
N HIS A 811 8.38 -1.26 -40.51
CA HIS A 811 8.60 -2.68 -40.21
C HIS A 811 7.50 -3.29 -39.33
N LEU A 812 7.42 -4.63 -39.32
CA LEU A 812 6.48 -5.40 -38.50
C LEU A 812 7.08 -5.66 -37.11
N ASN A 813 6.41 -5.19 -36.07
CA ASN A 813 6.84 -5.31 -34.67
C ASN A 813 6.30 -6.58 -34.02
N TYR A 814 5.02 -6.87 -34.22
CA TYR A 814 4.33 -7.98 -33.59
C TYR A 814 3.38 -8.66 -34.57
N GLU A 815 3.30 -10.00 -34.51
CA GLU A 815 2.26 -10.77 -35.20
C GLU A 815 1.92 -12.04 -34.43
N ARG A 816 0.61 -12.32 -34.24
CA ARG A 816 0.13 -13.59 -33.69
C ARG A 816 -1.27 -13.94 -34.19
N ILE A 817 -1.52 -15.23 -34.41
CA ILE A 817 -2.87 -15.78 -34.61
C ILE A 817 -3.34 -16.40 -33.30
N PHE A 818 -4.48 -15.91 -32.79
CA PHE A 818 -5.11 -16.35 -31.56
C PHE A 818 -6.24 -17.34 -31.84
N ASP A 819 -6.36 -18.36 -30.98
CA ASP A 819 -7.41 -19.37 -30.99
C ASP A 819 -8.50 -19.03 -29.95
N ALA A 820 -9.77 -18.98 -30.37
CA ALA A 820 -10.91 -18.64 -29.54
C ALA A 820 -11.29 -19.73 -28.51
N ASP A 821 -10.81 -20.97 -28.69
CA ASP A 821 -10.98 -22.04 -27.71
C ASP A 821 -10.04 -21.84 -26.49
N VAL A 822 -8.96 -21.05 -26.65
CA VAL A 822 -8.01 -20.71 -25.58
C VAL A 822 -8.15 -19.24 -25.13
N THR A 823 -8.20 -18.32 -26.09
CA THR A 823 -8.10 -16.87 -25.87
C THR A 823 -9.49 -16.25 -25.73
N ARG A 824 -9.77 -15.70 -24.55
CA ARG A 824 -11.05 -15.03 -24.26
C ARG A 824 -11.01 -13.55 -24.60
N ALA A 825 -9.87 -12.90 -24.44
CA ALA A 825 -9.69 -11.50 -24.79
C ALA A 825 -8.25 -11.16 -25.24
N ILE A 826 -8.17 -10.21 -26.16
CA ILE A 826 -6.92 -9.57 -26.60
C ILE A 826 -7.03 -8.09 -26.24
N ASN A 827 -6.07 -7.55 -25.49
CA ASN A 827 -5.98 -6.13 -25.17
C ASN A 827 -4.80 -5.56 -25.96
N VAL A 828 -5.08 -4.68 -26.91
CA VAL A 828 -4.09 -4.08 -27.80
C VAL A 828 -3.88 -2.63 -27.38
N TYR A 829 -2.67 -2.28 -26.99
CA TYR A 829 -2.28 -0.95 -26.54
C TYR A 829 -1.44 -0.28 -27.64
N GLY A 830 -1.84 0.91 -28.08
CA GLY A 830 -1.05 1.76 -28.98
C GLY A 830 0.07 2.47 -28.21
N ASN A 831 -0.31 3.25 -27.20
CA ASN A 831 0.52 4.01 -26.24
C ASN A 831 0.73 5.50 -26.61
N GLY A 832 1.95 6.01 -26.65
CA GLY A 832 2.23 7.45 -26.47
C GLY A 832 1.77 8.38 -27.60
N ASP A 833 1.72 7.86 -28.83
CA ASP A 833 1.68 8.62 -30.08
C ASP A 833 0.35 8.46 -30.85
N ASP A 834 0.27 9.00 -32.07
CA ASP A 834 -0.92 8.99 -32.92
C ASP A 834 -1.05 7.66 -33.70
N ASP A 835 -1.82 6.70 -33.19
CA ASP A 835 -1.91 5.34 -33.75
C ASP A 835 -3.12 5.10 -34.68
N GLU A 836 -2.97 4.16 -35.62
CA GLU A 836 -4.03 3.67 -36.51
C GLU A 836 -4.48 2.25 -36.15
N PHE A 837 -5.71 2.09 -35.66
CA PHE A 837 -6.34 0.79 -35.40
C PHE A 837 -7.33 0.41 -36.51
N ILE A 838 -7.07 -0.71 -37.18
CA ILE A 838 -7.89 -1.24 -38.26
C ILE A 838 -8.41 -2.64 -37.88
N VAL A 839 -9.73 -2.80 -37.79
CA VAL A 839 -10.38 -4.08 -37.52
C VAL A 839 -11.19 -4.52 -38.73
N LYS A 840 -10.94 -5.73 -39.25
CA LYS A 840 -11.60 -6.27 -40.44
C LYS A 840 -11.90 -7.78 -40.34
N GLY A 841 -12.82 -8.25 -41.18
CA GLY A 841 -13.26 -9.65 -41.27
C GLY A 841 -14.66 -9.89 -40.68
N ASP A 842 -15.48 -10.64 -41.42
CA ASP A 842 -16.86 -10.98 -41.06
C ASP A 842 -16.97 -12.43 -40.60
N VAL A 843 -17.40 -12.63 -39.36
CA VAL A 843 -17.45 -13.94 -38.69
C VAL A 843 -18.73 -14.07 -37.85
N ARG A 844 -19.19 -15.27 -37.52
CA ARG A 844 -20.37 -15.43 -36.64
C ARG A 844 -19.98 -15.26 -35.18
N LYS A 845 -18.79 -15.75 -34.80
CA LYS A 845 -18.21 -15.65 -33.45
C LYS A 845 -16.80 -15.07 -33.55
N GLY A 846 -16.37 -14.33 -32.53
CA GLY A 846 -15.03 -13.76 -32.48
C GLY A 846 -14.53 -13.56 -31.06
N ILE A 847 -13.21 -13.47 -30.93
CA ILE A 847 -12.51 -13.15 -29.68
C ILE A 847 -12.84 -11.70 -29.30
N LYS A 848 -12.95 -11.40 -28.00
CA LYS A 848 -13.14 -10.02 -27.55
C LYS A 848 -11.83 -9.25 -27.76
N VAL A 849 -11.87 -8.17 -28.51
CA VAL A 849 -10.70 -7.31 -28.73
C VAL A 849 -10.96 -5.96 -28.06
N ARG A 850 -10.00 -5.52 -27.24
CA ARG A 850 -9.96 -4.18 -26.66
C ARG A 850 -8.84 -3.42 -27.34
N LEU A 851 -9.14 -2.29 -27.93
CA LEU A 851 -8.18 -1.36 -28.50
C LEU A 851 -8.06 -0.21 -27.51
N ILE A 852 -6.84 0.05 -27.04
CA ILE A 852 -6.51 1.10 -26.08
C ILE A 852 -5.60 2.06 -26.83
N GLY A 853 -6.13 3.24 -27.17
CA GLY A 853 -5.43 4.26 -27.95
C GLY A 853 -4.17 4.73 -27.24
N GLY A 854 -4.36 5.57 -26.23
CA GLY A 854 -3.23 6.00 -25.43
C GLY A 854 -3.36 7.43 -24.95
N LEU A 855 -2.28 8.20 -25.08
CA LEU A 855 -2.28 9.64 -24.82
C LEU A 855 -2.26 10.50 -26.10
N GLY A 856 -2.01 9.89 -27.27
CA GLY A 856 -1.99 10.53 -28.57
C GLY A 856 -3.38 10.77 -29.17
N THR A 857 -3.40 11.10 -30.46
CA THR A 857 -4.61 11.36 -31.26
C THR A 857 -4.83 10.22 -32.24
N ASP A 858 -5.64 9.25 -31.84
CA ASP A 858 -5.74 7.98 -32.55
C ASP A 858 -6.81 7.96 -33.64
N ALA A 859 -6.65 7.02 -34.57
CA ALA A 859 -7.59 6.72 -35.63
C ALA A 859 -8.11 5.28 -35.51
N PHE A 860 -9.43 5.11 -35.40
CA PHE A 860 -10.06 3.80 -35.33
C PHE A 860 -10.98 3.56 -36.52
N ALA A 861 -10.78 2.43 -37.21
CA ALA A 861 -11.64 1.95 -38.27
C ALA A 861 -12.03 0.49 -38.04
N ASP A 862 -13.31 0.22 -37.81
CA ASP A 862 -13.85 -1.13 -37.66
C ASP A 862 -14.87 -1.40 -38.77
N SER A 863 -14.56 -2.34 -39.66
CA SER A 863 -15.45 -2.76 -40.75
C SER A 863 -16.10 -4.13 -40.50
N THR A 864 -16.04 -4.65 -39.26
CA THR A 864 -16.48 -6.02 -38.95
C THR A 864 -17.97 -6.15 -38.63
N HIS A 865 -18.55 -7.28 -39.05
CA HIS A 865 -19.85 -7.75 -38.63
C HIS A 865 -19.74 -9.09 -37.88
N SER A 866 -20.21 -9.14 -36.63
CA SER A 866 -20.34 -10.40 -35.87
C SER A 866 -21.81 -10.79 -35.68
N GLY A 867 -22.22 -11.92 -36.26
CA GLY A 867 -23.63 -12.32 -36.36
C GLY A 867 -24.33 -12.71 -35.03
N ALA A 868 -23.63 -12.75 -33.90
CA ALA A 868 -24.13 -13.28 -32.62
C ALA A 868 -24.76 -12.25 -31.66
N GLY A 869 -25.08 -11.05 -32.12
CA GLY A 869 -25.78 -10.01 -31.33
C GLY A 869 -24.98 -9.40 -30.17
N LYS A 870 -23.69 -9.75 -30.00
CA LYS A 870 -22.80 -9.21 -28.95
C LYS A 870 -21.56 -8.57 -29.57
N LYS A 871 -21.45 -7.25 -29.47
CA LYS A 871 -20.29 -6.44 -29.86
C LYS A 871 -18.97 -7.00 -29.30
N LYS A 872 -17.98 -7.29 -30.16
CA LYS A 872 -16.68 -7.87 -29.76
C LYS A 872 -15.50 -6.92 -29.84
N THR A 873 -15.60 -5.81 -30.56
CA THR A 873 -14.57 -4.75 -30.57
C THR A 873 -14.91 -3.68 -29.53
N PHE A 874 -14.00 -3.39 -28.61
CA PHE A 874 -14.16 -2.34 -27.60
C PHE A 874 -13.04 -1.31 -27.75
N ILE A 875 -13.39 -0.04 -27.86
CA ILE A 875 -12.41 1.04 -28.07
C ILE A 875 -12.34 1.90 -26.81
N TYR A 876 -11.16 1.97 -26.20
CA TYR A 876 -10.82 2.77 -25.04
C TYR A 876 -9.82 3.83 -25.46
N ASP A 877 -10.16 5.06 -25.19
CA ASP A 877 -9.34 6.23 -25.48
C ASP A 877 -10.01 7.44 -24.80
N ASP A 878 -9.46 8.63 -24.86
CA ASP A 878 -10.15 9.83 -24.41
C ASP A 878 -11.16 10.38 -25.41
N LEU A 879 -11.82 11.48 -25.03
CA LEU A 879 -12.88 12.12 -25.81
C LEU A 879 -12.37 13.30 -26.65
N ARG A 880 -11.06 13.40 -26.92
CA ARG A 880 -10.44 14.49 -27.69
C ARG A 880 -10.52 14.23 -29.20
N ASN A 881 -9.52 14.66 -29.97
CA ASN A 881 -9.55 14.82 -31.43
C ASN A 881 -9.39 13.51 -32.23
N ASN A 882 -9.83 12.39 -31.69
CA ASN A 882 -9.61 11.07 -32.30
C ASN A 882 -10.57 10.85 -33.48
N THR A 883 -10.08 10.22 -34.55
CA THR A 883 -10.90 9.91 -35.72
C THR A 883 -11.51 8.52 -35.60
N PHE A 884 -12.80 8.38 -35.95
CA PHE A 884 -13.56 7.18 -35.59
C PHE A 884 -14.56 6.77 -36.68
N VAL A 885 -14.37 5.58 -37.23
CA VAL A 885 -15.28 4.90 -38.15
C VAL A 885 -15.74 3.60 -37.49
N SER A 886 -16.96 3.61 -36.91
CA SER A 886 -17.52 2.43 -36.24
C SER A 886 -18.23 1.48 -37.20
N GLY A 887 -17.98 0.19 -36.99
CA GLY A 887 -18.77 -0.90 -37.56
C GLY A 887 -19.89 -1.35 -36.61
N PRO A 888 -20.77 -2.26 -37.07
CA PRO A 888 -21.85 -2.84 -36.26
C PRO A 888 -21.38 -3.50 -34.97
N ASP A 889 -20.16 -4.06 -34.99
CA ASP A 889 -19.59 -4.82 -33.87
C ASP A 889 -18.81 -3.96 -32.86
N THR A 890 -18.70 -2.64 -33.09
CA THR A 890 -17.92 -1.71 -32.29
C THR A 890 -18.69 -1.22 -31.05
N LYS A 891 -18.06 -1.30 -29.87
CA LYS A 891 -18.52 -0.68 -28.64
C LYS A 891 -17.57 0.43 -28.20
N ASP A 892 -17.98 1.67 -28.42
CA ASP A 892 -17.27 2.85 -27.93
C ASP A 892 -17.27 2.87 -26.38
N LYS A 893 -16.07 2.89 -25.80
CA LYS A 893 -15.80 2.97 -24.36
C LYS A 893 -14.91 4.17 -24.01
N ARG A 894 -14.75 5.13 -24.93
CA ARG A 894 -13.91 6.30 -24.71
C ARG A 894 -14.35 7.09 -23.48
N THR A 895 -13.37 7.56 -22.72
CA THR A 895 -13.54 8.24 -21.44
C THR A 895 -12.29 9.04 -21.06
N ASN A 896 -12.47 10.19 -20.41
CA ASN A 896 -11.34 10.98 -19.89
C ASN A 896 -10.76 10.42 -18.56
N LEU A 897 -11.18 9.23 -18.13
CA LEU A 897 -10.66 8.59 -16.92
C LEU A 897 -9.28 7.99 -17.22
N TYR A 898 -8.23 8.61 -16.67
CA TYR A 898 -6.81 8.35 -16.98
C TYR A 898 -6.47 6.86 -17.08
N ARG A 899 -6.90 6.07 -16.09
CA ARG A 899 -6.54 4.66 -15.97
C ARG A 899 -6.95 3.77 -17.15
N TYR A 900 -8.00 4.15 -17.90
CA TYR A 900 -8.50 3.34 -19.01
C TYR A 900 -7.68 3.50 -20.29
N ASN A 901 -6.86 4.55 -20.37
CA ASN A 901 -6.16 4.96 -21.58
C ASN A 901 -4.65 4.71 -21.51
N VAL A 902 -4.11 4.34 -20.35
CA VAL A 902 -2.66 4.09 -20.19
C VAL A 902 -2.34 2.61 -20.05
N TYR A 903 -1.20 2.15 -20.56
CA TYR A 903 -0.65 0.84 -20.21
C TYR A 903 -0.04 0.88 -18.79
N ASP A 904 -0.37 -0.12 -17.98
CA ASP A 904 0.23 -0.31 -16.66
C ASP A 904 0.36 -1.81 -16.43
N ARG A 905 1.60 -2.31 -16.40
CA ARG A 905 1.81 -3.75 -16.16
C ARG A 905 1.54 -4.15 -14.71
N ARG A 906 1.59 -3.22 -13.76
CA ARG A 906 1.44 -3.45 -12.31
C ARG A 906 0.02 -3.18 -11.79
N SER A 907 -0.94 -2.89 -12.68
CA SER A 907 -2.33 -2.66 -12.31
C SER A 907 -3.00 -3.90 -11.71
N ALA A 908 -4.11 -3.69 -10.99
CA ALA A 908 -4.80 -4.76 -10.27
C ALA A 908 -5.26 -5.92 -11.17
N ASP A 909 -5.53 -5.68 -12.45
CA ASP A 909 -5.89 -6.71 -13.44
C ASP A 909 -4.73 -7.60 -13.91
N SER A 910 -3.50 -7.32 -13.46
CA SER A 910 -2.36 -8.24 -13.51
C SER A 910 -2.39 -9.31 -12.42
N ASN A 911 -3.18 -9.12 -11.34
CA ASN A 911 -3.31 -10.10 -10.26
C ASN A 911 -4.28 -11.23 -10.62
N TYR A 912 -4.13 -12.39 -9.97
CA TYR A 912 -5.03 -13.52 -10.16
C TYR A 912 -6.17 -13.53 -9.14
N ASP A 913 -7.35 -14.05 -9.53
CA ASP A 913 -8.51 -14.20 -8.64
C ASP A 913 -8.17 -14.97 -7.36
N ILE A 914 -8.70 -14.56 -6.21
CA ILE A 914 -8.36 -15.12 -4.89
C ILE A 914 -9.64 -15.52 -4.17
N ALA A 915 -9.71 -16.76 -3.69
CA ALA A 915 -10.72 -17.21 -2.73
C ALA A 915 -10.07 -17.44 -1.36
N ILE A 916 -10.63 -16.88 -0.29
CA ILE A 916 -10.14 -16.97 1.10
C ILE A 916 -11.25 -17.61 1.95
N PRO A 917 -11.11 -18.89 2.34
CA PRO A 917 -12.00 -19.50 3.31
C PRO A 917 -11.59 -19.09 4.74
N ALA A 918 -12.57 -18.87 5.61
CA ALA A 918 -12.36 -18.59 7.03
C ALA A 918 -13.41 -19.30 7.89
N PRO A 919 -13.00 -20.14 8.87
CA PRO A 919 -13.93 -20.73 9.81
C PRO A 919 -14.49 -19.65 10.77
N ILE A 920 -15.72 -19.85 11.23
CA ILE A 920 -16.36 -19.02 12.24
C ILE A 920 -16.64 -19.90 13.45
N LEU A 921 -16.11 -19.51 14.61
CA LEU A 921 -16.36 -20.16 15.90
C LEU A 921 -16.77 -19.07 16.89
N GLY A 922 -17.85 -19.30 17.63
CA GLY A 922 -18.33 -18.38 18.65
C GLY A 922 -19.04 -19.10 19.79
N VAL A 923 -19.06 -18.48 20.96
CA VAL A 923 -19.85 -18.94 22.11
C VAL A 923 -20.49 -17.73 22.78
N ASN A 924 -21.80 -17.75 23.01
CA ASN A 924 -22.47 -16.73 23.83
C ASN A 924 -23.69 -17.32 24.58
N PRO A 925 -24.19 -16.66 25.63
CA PRO A 925 -25.31 -17.17 26.43
C PRO A 925 -26.62 -17.38 25.66
N ASP A 926 -26.79 -16.67 24.54
CA ASP A 926 -28.03 -16.69 23.77
C ASP A 926 -28.00 -17.77 22.66
N ASP A 927 -26.89 -17.93 21.96
CA ASP A 927 -26.71 -18.88 20.84
C ASP A 927 -26.05 -20.21 21.22
N GLY A 928 -25.42 -20.29 22.41
CA GLY A 928 -24.56 -21.41 22.79
C GLY A 928 -23.30 -21.50 21.93
N LEU A 929 -22.83 -22.71 21.61
CA LEU A 929 -21.77 -22.92 20.63
C LEU A 929 -22.29 -22.58 19.22
N LEU A 930 -21.52 -21.79 18.48
CA LEU A 930 -21.77 -21.42 17.09
C LEU A 930 -20.61 -21.92 16.22
N LEU A 931 -20.95 -22.67 15.18
CA LEU A 931 -20.01 -23.15 14.16
C LEU A 931 -20.44 -22.64 12.80
N GLY A 932 -19.51 -22.09 12.04
CA GLY A 932 -19.77 -21.61 10.69
C GLY A 932 -18.53 -21.57 9.81
N ALA A 933 -18.74 -21.18 8.57
CA ALA A 933 -17.69 -20.92 7.61
C ALA A 933 -18.07 -19.70 6.77
N SER A 934 -17.05 -18.99 6.34
CA SER A 934 -17.16 -17.93 5.35
C SER A 934 -16.15 -18.12 4.24
N ALA A 935 -16.46 -17.62 3.05
CA ALA A 935 -15.55 -17.62 1.92
C ALA A 935 -15.65 -16.26 1.22
N THR A 936 -14.52 -15.59 1.11
CA THR A 936 -14.40 -14.35 0.32
C THR A 936 -13.73 -14.66 -1.00
N TRP A 937 -14.43 -14.43 -2.12
CA TRP A 937 -13.91 -14.59 -3.47
C TRP A 937 -13.76 -13.23 -4.15
N MET A 938 -12.50 -12.80 -4.32
CA MET A 938 -12.10 -11.59 -5.01
C MET A 938 -11.72 -11.92 -6.45
N ARG A 939 -12.31 -11.21 -7.40
CA ARG A 939 -12.03 -11.35 -8.83
C ARG A 939 -11.44 -10.08 -9.40
N TYR A 940 -10.38 -10.21 -10.18
CA TYR A 940 -9.76 -9.08 -10.90
C TYR A 940 -10.27 -9.03 -12.34
N GLY A 941 -10.16 -7.86 -12.98
CA GLY A 941 -10.66 -7.69 -14.34
C GLY A 941 -10.20 -6.39 -14.97
N PHE A 942 -10.15 -6.39 -16.30
CA PHE A 942 -9.60 -5.31 -17.13
C PHE A 942 -9.95 -3.90 -16.62
N LYS A 943 -8.91 -3.14 -16.23
CA LYS A 943 -9.01 -1.75 -15.74
C LYS A 943 -10.00 -1.54 -14.58
N LYS A 944 -10.18 -2.55 -13.72
CA LYS A 944 -10.96 -2.47 -12.47
C LYS A 944 -10.03 -2.46 -11.26
N GLU A 945 -10.25 -1.51 -10.35
CA GLU A 945 -9.41 -1.31 -9.17
C GLU A 945 -10.28 -0.95 -7.96
N PRO A 946 -10.00 -1.50 -6.76
CA PRO A 946 -8.95 -2.49 -6.45
C PRO A 946 -9.25 -3.93 -6.93
N TYR A 947 -10.49 -4.22 -7.34
CA TYR A 947 -10.92 -5.50 -7.89
C TYR A 947 -12.09 -5.29 -8.87
N ALA A 948 -12.48 -6.32 -9.61
CA ALA A 948 -13.68 -6.29 -10.46
C ALA A 948 -14.94 -6.68 -9.68
N SER A 949 -14.87 -7.73 -8.86
CA SER A 949 -15.92 -8.08 -7.92
C SER A 949 -15.37 -8.71 -6.64
N LEU A 950 -16.10 -8.53 -5.54
CA LEU A 950 -15.86 -9.17 -4.27
C LEU A 950 -17.14 -9.88 -3.83
N HIS A 951 -17.04 -11.18 -3.58
CA HIS A 951 -18.13 -12.02 -3.14
C HIS A 951 -17.81 -12.51 -1.73
N ALA A 952 -18.68 -12.28 -0.75
CA ALA A 952 -18.54 -12.79 0.60
C ALA A 952 -19.71 -13.72 0.90
N PHE A 953 -19.44 -15.01 1.04
CA PHE A 953 -20.40 -16.02 1.47
C PHE A 953 -20.17 -16.32 2.94
N GLY A 954 -21.23 -16.45 3.73
CA GLY A 954 -21.17 -16.84 5.12
C GLY A 954 -22.30 -17.80 5.47
N GLY A 955 -22.02 -18.74 6.35
CA GLY A 955 -23.02 -19.64 6.90
C GLY A 955 -22.62 -20.04 8.33
N SER A 956 -23.59 -20.08 9.24
CA SER A 956 -23.34 -20.53 10.61
C SER A 956 -24.55 -21.20 11.23
N TYR A 957 -24.29 -22.12 12.15
CA TYR A 957 -25.25 -22.88 12.94
C TYR A 957 -25.03 -22.63 14.43
N ALA A 958 -26.09 -22.29 15.15
CA ALA A 958 -26.11 -22.13 16.60
C ALA A 958 -26.73 -23.38 17.24
N PHE A 959 -25.96 -24.09 18.06
CA PHE A 959 -26.38 -25.39 18.61
C PHE A 959 -27.46 -25.29 19.69
N ALA A 960 -27.52 -24.18 20.45
CA ALA A 960 -28.53 -24.03 21.51
C ALA A 960 -29.92 -23.76 20.93
N THR A 961 -30.02 -22.88 19.93
CA THR A 961 -31.29 -22.54 19.27
C THR A 961 -31.65 -23.50 18.14
N LYS A 962 -30.67 -24.30 17.68
CA LYS A 962 -30.71 -25.08 16.43
C LYS A 962 -30.94 -24.19 15.20
N GLY A 963 -30.64 -22.90 15.31
CA GLY A 963 -30.78 -21.90 14.26
C GLY A 963 -29.63 -21.96 13.27
N PHE A 964 -29.92 -21.72 12.00
CA PHE A 964 -28.88 -21.48 10.99
C PHE A 964 -29.14 -20.16 10.27
N LYS A 965 -28.06 -19.54 9.82
CA LYS A 965 -28.12 -18.37 8.94
C LYS A 965 -27.14 -18.52 7.80
N VAL A 966 -27.51 -17.97 6.65
CA VAL A 966 -26.65 -17.83 5.48
C VAL A 966 -26.70 -16.40 5.00
N ASN A 967 -25.55 -15.87 4.58
CA ASN A 967 -25.43 -14.52 4.07
C ASN A 967 -24.54 -14.49 2.83
N TYR A 968 -24.87 -13.59 1.92
CA TYR A 968 -24.12 -13.30 0.72
C TYR A 968 -24.06 -11.79 0.49
N THR A 969 -22.85 -11.28 0.30
CA THR A 969 -22.62 -9.91 -0.16
C THR A 969 -21.84 -9.95 -1.46
N GLY A 970 -22.33 -9.25 -2.49
CA GLY A 970 -21.66 -9.05 -3.76
C GLY A 970 -21.37 -7.57 -4.01
N ASP A 971 -20.12 -7.22 -4.26
CA ASP A 971 -19.70 -5.85 -4.57
C ASP A 971 -18.99 -5.83 -5.93
N PHE A 972 -19.60 -5.19 -6.93
CA PHE A 972 -19.15 -5.19 -8.32
C PHE A 972 -18.76 -3.77 -8.72
N ILE A 973 -17.46 -3.56 -8.90
CA ILE A 973 -16.90 -2.23 -9.14
C ILE A 973 -17.19 -1.76 -10.56
N ASN A 974 -17.59 -0.51 -10.72
CA ASN A 974 -17.89 0.15 -11.98
C ASN A 974 -18.85 -0.69 -12.87
N ALA A 975 -19.82 -1.39 -12.26
CA ALA A 975 -20.81 -2.19 -12.97
C ALA A 975 -21.61 -1.33 -13.97
N PHE A 976 -21.90 -0.09 -13.58
CA PHE A 976 -22.64 0.90 -14.37
C PHE A 976 -21.84 2.21 -14.48
N LYS A 977 -20.88 2.27 -15.42
CA LYS A 977 -19.95 3.41 -15.59
C LYS A 977 -19.22 3.76 -14.28
N LYS A 978 -19.59 4.88 -13.64
CA LYS A 978 -18.98 5.38 -12.38
C LYS A 978 -19.67 4.85 -11.11
N PHE A 979 -20.71 4.04 -11.25
CA PHE A 979 -21.43 3.40 -10.16
C PHE A 979 -21.10 1.91 -10.08
N ASP A 980 -21.04 1.44 -8.86
CA ASP A 980 -20.86 0.04 -8.50
C ASP A 980 -22.23 -0.62 -8.35
N PHE A 981 -22.29 -1.94 -8.43
CA PHE A 981 -23.48 -2.71 -8.07
C PHE A 981 -23.20 -3.44 -6.76
N TYR A 982 -24.14 -3.35 -5.82
CA TYR A 982 -24.08 -3.95 -4.51
C TYR A 982 -25.27 -4.87 -4.33
N LEU A 983 -25.04 -6.07 -3.80
CA LEU A 983 -26.09 -7.01 -3.47
C LEU A 983 -25.85 -7.51 -2.06
N ASP A 984 -26.80 -7.27 -1.18
CA ASP A 984 -26.81 -7.82 0.18
C ASP A 984 -27.99 -8.78 0.31
N THR A 985 -27.74 -9.98 0.79
CA THR A 985 -28.77 -11.02 0.89
C THR A 985 -28.48 -11.90 2.08
N TYR A 986 -29.49 -12.17 2.90
CA TYR A 986 -29.36 -13.12 3.99
C TYR A 986 -30.67 -13.87 4.23
N TYR A 987 -30.51 -15.08 4.77
CA TYR A 987 -31.61 -15.94 5.17
C TYR A 987 -31.35 -16.48 6.56
N HIS A 988 -32.34 -16.34 7.43
CA HIS A 988 -32.40 -16.93 8.76
C HIS A 988 -33.39 -18.10 8.71
N GLY A 989 -32.94 -19.29 9.10
CA GLY A 989 -33.80 -20.47 9.15
C GLY A 989 -34.87 -20.36 10.25
N PRO A 990 -35.91 -21.21 10.23
CA PRO A 990 -37.09 -21.08 11.11
C PRO A 990 -36.83 -21.14 12.62
N THR A 991 -35.68 -21.69 13.01
CA THR A 991 -35.23 -21.84 14.40
C THR A 991 -34.29 -20.72 14.84
N TYR A 992 -33.95 -19.76 13.96
CA TYR A 992 -33.28 -18.53 14.35
C TYR A 992 -34.14 -17.81 15.38
N ALA A 993 -33.51 -17.25 16.40
CA ALA A 993 -34.20 -16.58 17.48
C ALA A 993 -33.58 -15.21 17.79
N PHE A 994 -34.44 -14.26 18.11
CA PHE A 994 -34.12 -12.95 18.66
C PHE A 994 -34.92 -12.74 19.96
N ASN A 995 -34.75 -11.63 20.68
CA ASN A 995 -35.40 -11.44 21.99
C ASN A 995 -36.52 -10.40 21.92
N TYR A 996 -37.60 -10.64 22.66
CA TYR A 996 -38.71 -9.70 22.82
C TYR A 996 -39.27 -9.77 24.23
N ALA A 997 -39.29 -8.63 24.94
CA ALA A 997 -39.72 -8.51 26.33
C ALA A 997 -40.82 -7.46 26.53
N GLY A 998 -41.53 -7.08 25.46
CA GLY A 998 -42.64 -6.11 25.49
C GLY A 998 -42.35 -4.83 24.73
N LEU A 999 -43.39 -3.99 24.55
CA LEU A 999 -43.30 -2.67 23.95
C LEU A 999 -43.12 -1.58 25.01
N GLY A 1000 -42.27 -0.59 24.71
CA GLY A 1000 -42.10 0.58 25.55
C GLY A 1000 -40.89 0.52 26.48
N ASN A 1001 -40.65 1.66 27.13
CA ASN A 1001 -39.46 1.93 27.93
C ASN A 1001 -39.54 1.31 29.33
N ASP A 1002 -40.75 1.16 29.90
CA ASP A 1002 -40.93 0.67 31.28
C ASP A 1002 -41.32 -0.82 31.35
N THR A 1003 -41.08 -1.59 30.29
CA THR A 1003 -41.35 -3.04 30.28
C THR A 1003 -40.53 -3.76 31.34
N GLU A 1004 -41.12 -4.73 32.05
CA GLU A 1004 -40.45 -5.53 33.09
C GLU A 1004 -40.10 -6.94 32.58
N ARG A 1005 -39.02 -7.53 33.12
CA ARG A 1005 -38.59 -8.91 32.82
C ARG A 1005 -38.65 -9.82 34.06
N PRO A 1006 -39.83 -10.16 34.60
CA PRO A 1006 -39.96 -10.88 35.87
C PRO A 1006 -39.52 -12.36 35.81
N VAL A 1007 -39.46 -12.97 34.63
CA VAL A 1007 -39.08 -14.38 34.45
C VAL A 1007 -37.57 -14.50 34.23
N ASP A 1008 -36.85 -15.23 35.09
CA ASP A 1008 -35.39 -15.43 34.97
C ASP A 1008 -34.99 -16.55 33.98
N ASP A 1009 -35.89 -16.93 33.07
CA ASP A 1009 -35.63 -17.86 31.96
C ASP A 1009 -35.46 -17.09 30.64
N PRO A 1010 -34.26 -17.09 30.03
CA PRO A 1010 -34.03 -16.45 28.74
C PRO A 1010 -34.87 -17.03 27.60
N ASP A 1011 -35.18 -18.33 27.61
CA ASP A 1011 -35.94 -18.98 26.53
C ASP A 1011 -37.39 -18.48 26.46
N TYR A 1012 -37.93 -18.02 27.60
CA TYR A 1012 -39.27 -17.41 27.67
C TYR A 1012 -39.40 -16.18 26.77
N TYR A 1013 -38.35 -15.37 26.62
CA TYR A 1013 -38.38 -14.13 25.83
C TYR A 1013 -37.89 -14.30 24.37
N ARG A 1014 -37.54 -15.52 23.95
CA ARG A 1014 -37.03 -15.76 22.59
C ARG A 1014 -38.14 -15.88 21.56
N VAL A 1015 -38.07 -15.08 20.51
CA VAL A 1015 -38.96 -15.14 19.34
C VAL A 1015 -38.26 -15.89 18.23
N ARG A 1016 -38.91 -16.94 17.69
CA ARG A 1016 -38.41 -17.66 16.52
C ARG A 1016 -38.89 -16.99 15.24
N GLN A 1017 -37.99 -16.79 14.30
CA GLN A 1017 -38.28 -16.11 13.04
C GLN A 1017 -37.55 -16.77 11.87
N SER A 1018 -38.29 -17.13 10.83
CA SER A 1018 -37.71 -17.32 9.50
C SER A 1018 -37.71 -15.96 8.78
N PHE A 1019 -36.56 -15.55 8.26
CA PHE A 1019 -36.42 -14.23 7.64
C PHE A 1019 -35.57 -14.30 6.37
N PHE A 1020 -36.08 -13.76 5.27
CA PHE A 1020 -35.35 -13.62 4.01
C PHE A 1020 -35.25 -12.15 3.63
N HIS A 1021 -34.05 -11.69 3.28
CA HIS A 1021 -33.79 -10.32 2.84
C HIS A 1021 -32.98 -10.30 1.56
N VAL A 1022 -33.34 -9.43 0.62
CA VAL A 1022 -32.56 -9.14 -0.58
C VAL A 1022 -32.56 -7.64 -0.89
N TYR A 1023 -31.38 -7.06 -1.07
CA TYR A 1023 -31.16 -5.64 -1.33
C TYR A 1023 -30.15 -5.44 -2.47
N PRO A 1024 -30.61 -5.42 -3.75
CA PRO A 1024 -29.81 -4.97 -4.88
C PRO A 1024 -29.76 -3.44 -4.91
N ALA A 1025 -28.57 -2.86 -5.03
CA ALA A 1025 -28.38 -1.41 -4.96
C ALA A 1025 -27.30 -0.89 -5.91
N LEU A 1026 -27.46 0.36 -6.34
CA LEU A 1026 -26.36 1.15 -6.89
C LEU A 1026 -25.50 1.65 -5.75
N LYS A 1027 -24.18 1.49 -5.85
CA LYS A 1027 -23.21 1.93 -4.85
C LYS A 1027 -22.28 2.98 -5.43
N LYS A 1028 -21.94 4.00 -4.64
CA LYS A 1028 -20.95 5.02 -4.98
C LYS A 1028 -19.97 5.23 -3.82
N ARG A 1029 -18.69 4.98 -4.07
CA ARG A 1029 -17.60 5.25 -3.13
C ARG A 1029 -17.18 6.72 -3.16
N PHE A 1030 -16.75 7.23 -2.02
CA PHE A 1030 -16.16 8.56 -1.85
C PHE A 1030 -15.03 8.51 -0.80
N ALA A 1031 -14.17 9.54 -0.78
CA ALA A 1031 -12.98 9.57 0.08
C ALA A 1031 -12.10 8.29 -0.05
N GLY A 1032 -11.88 7.85 -1.29
CA GLY A 1032 -11.20 6.59 -1.59
C GLY A 1032 -12.05 5.38 -1.23
N THR A 1033 -11.54 4.48 -0.38
CA THR A 1033 -12.26 3.31 0.14
C THR A 1033 -12.85 3.53 1.53
N ALA A 1034 -12.73 4.74 2.08
CA ALA A 1034 -13.15 5.06 3.44
C ALA A 1034 -14.66 5.25 3.60
N GLY A 1035 -15.39 5.54 2.52
CA GLY A 1035 -16.86 5.66 2.59
C GLY A 1035 -17.58 5.30 1.30
N PHE A 1036 -18.87 5.00 1.45
CA PHE A 1036 -19.77 4.73 0.34
C PHE A 1036 -21.22 5.09 0.66
N ILE A 1037 -21.99 5.33 -0.39
CA ILE A 1037 -23.45 5.38 -0.34
C ILE A 1037 -24.04 4.26 -1.20
N THR A 1038 -25.20 3.72 -0.81
CA THR A 1038 -26.00 2.81 -1.64
C THR A 1038 -27.44 3.28 -1.74
N LEU A 1039 -28.08 3.03 -2.88
CA LEU A 1039 -29.51 3.27 -3.08
C LEU A 1039 -30.09 2.16 -3.97
N GLY A 1040 -31.18 1.54 -3.53
CA GLY A 1040 -31.84 0.48 -4.28
C GLY A 1040 -33.13 -0.01 -3.65
N PRO A 1041 -33.91 -0.84 -4.36
CA PRO A 1041 -35.04 -1.52 -3.77
C PRO A 1041 -34.60 -2.65 -2.84
N PHE A 1042 -35.45 -3.03 -1.90
CA PHE A 1042 -35.30 -4.26 -1.12
C PHE A 1042 -36.60 -5.06 -1.08
N PHE A 1043 -36.49 -6.33 -0.74
CA PHE A 1043 -37.60 -7.23 -0.45
C PHE A 1043 -37.29 -8.07 0.79
N GLU A 1044 -38.27 -8.22 1.66
CA GLU A 1044 -38.18 -8.97 2.91
C GLU A 1044 -39.39 -9.89 3.07
N LEU A 1045 -39.15 -11.09 3.60
CA LEU A 1045 -40.18 -12.04 4.01
C LEU A 1045 -39.90 -12.45 5.45
N SER A 1046 -40.88 -12.29 6.32
CA SER A 1046 -40.78 -12.58 7.75
C SER A 1046 -41.89 -13.52 8.18
N ASP A 1047 -41.54 -14.55 8.93
CA ASP A 1047 -42.48 -15.51 9.50
C ASP A 1047 -42.11 -15.80 10.96
N ILE A 1048 -42.96 -15.31 11.88
CA ILE A 1048 -42.81 -15.46 13.32
C ILE A 1048 -43.53 -16.73 13.79
N GLN A 1049 -42.82 -17.59 14.51
CA GLN A 1049 -43.37 -18.87 14.95
C GLN A 1049 -44.09 -18.76 16.30
N PRO A 1050 -45.37 -19.19 16.41
CA PRO A 1050 -46.14 -19.20 17.67
C PRO A 1050 -45.62 -20.30 18.60
N THR A 1051 -44.53 -20.02 19.31
CA THR A 1051 -43.86 -21.00 20.17
C THR A 1051 -44.50 -21.00 21.55
N SER A 1052 -45.29 -22.03 21.85
CA SER A 1052 -45.99 -22.19 23.14
C SER A 1052 -45.07 -22.09 24.35
N GLY A 1053 -45.57 -21.51 25.44
CA GLY A 1053 -44.84 -21.32 26.69
C GLY A 1053 -43.84 -20.17 26.68
N ARG A 1054 -43.87 -19.30 25.65
CA ARG A 1054 -43.03 -18.10 25.55
C ARG A 1054 -43.83 -16.82 25.66
N PHE A 1055 -43.16 -15.73 26.03
CA PHE A 1055 -43.72 -14.39 26.14
C PHE A 1055 -44.50 -14.00 24.88
N ILE A 1056 -43.95 -14.25 23.68
CA ILE A 1056 -44.60 -13.92 22.40
C ILE A 1056 -45.97 -14.59 22.18
N THR A 1057 -46.28 -15.68 22.90
CA THR A 1057 -47.59 -16.36 22.87
C THR A 1057 -48.41 -16.13 24.15
N SER A 1058 -47.87 -15.39 25.10
CA SER A 1058 -48.54 -15.08 26.37
C SER A 1058 -49.57 -13.95 26.19
N PRO A 1059 -50.66 -13.92 26.96
CA PRO A 1059 -51.60 -12.79 26.91
C PRO A 1059 -50.97 -11.43 27.30
N GLU A 1060 -49.82 -11.45 27.97
CA GLU A 1060 -49.11 -10.27 28.50
C GLU A 1060 -48.24 -9.55 27.45
N ASN A 1061 -48.16 -10.06 26.22
CA ASN A 1061 -47.27 -9.49 25.20
C ASN A 1061 -47.84 -8.28 24.45
N GLU A 1062 -49.14 -8.02 24.57
CA GLU A 1062 -49.84 -6.86 24.01
C GLU A 1062 -49.82 -6.74 22.47
N LEU A 1063 -49.36 -7.75 21.75
CA LEU A 1063 -49.39 -7.82 20.28
C LEU A 1063 -50.62 -8.59 19.76
N SER A 1064 -51.06 -8.23 18.56
CA SER A 1064 -52.10 -8.97 17.84
C SER A 1064 -51.60 -10.35 17.37
N ASN A 1065 -52.48 -11.36 17.32
CA ASN A 1065 -52.16 -12.66 16.72
C ASN A 1065 -51.80 -12.59 15.22
N ASP A 1066 -52.08 -11.46 14.56
CA ASP A 1066 -51.70 -11.21 13.17
C ASP A 1066 -50.19 -11.27 12.93
N ILE A 1067 -49.37 -11.10 13.98
CA ILE A 1067 -47.89 -11.22 13.91
C ILE A 1067 -47.40 -12.60 13.47
N PHE A 1068 -48.22 -13.65 13.61
CA PHE A 1068 -47.88 -15.03 13.24
C PHE A 1068 -48.21 -15.38 11.80
N HIS A 1069 -48.80 -14.44 11.04
CA HIS A 1069 -48.93 -14.59 9.60
C HIS A 1069 -47.63 -14.19 8.92
N THR A 1070 -47.24 -14.95 7.88
CA THR A 1070 -46.11 -14.57 7.03
C THR A 1070 -46.35 -13.18 6.46
N LYS A 1071 -45.42 -12.26 6.72
CA LYS A 1071 -45.46 -10.89 6.23
C LYS A 1071 -44.46 -10.68 5.10
N MET A 1072 -44.91 -10.01 4.05
CA MET A 1072 -44.06 -9.62 2.92
C MET A 1072 -43.88 -8.10 2.88
N PHE A 1073 -42.63 -7.64 2.77
CA PHE A 1073 -42.30 -6.23 2.68
C PHE A 1073 -41.46 -5.95 1.44
N ALA A 1074 -41.66 -4.78 0.84
CA ALA A 1074 -40.76 -4.26 -0.19
C ALA A 1074 -40.63 -2.74 -0.04
N GLY A 1075 -39.56 -2.18 -0.57
CA GLY A 1075 -39.33 -0.75 -0.38
C GLY A 1075 -38.05 -0.23 -1.00
N GLY A 1076 -37.75 1.05 -0.73
CA GLY A 1076 -36.49 1.69 -1.09
C GLY A 1076 -35.57 1.83 0.12
N LYS A 1077 -34.28 1.52 -0.04
CA LYS A 1077 -33.28 1.60 1.01
C LYS A 1077 -32.06 2.41 0.57
N PHE A 1078 -31.70 3.39 1.39
CA PHE A 1078 -30.51 4.20 1.27
C PHE A 1078 -29.55 3.89 2.43
N LEU A 1079 -28.28 3.63 2.13
CA LEU A 1079 -27.24 3.47 3.15
C LEU A 1079 -26.12 4.47 2.92
N PHE A 1080 -25.58 5.01 4.00
CA PHE A 1080 -24.36 5.80 4.06
C PHE A 1080 -23.42 5.12 5.05
N ASP A 1081 -22.17 4.89 4.65
CA ASP A 1081 -21.14 4.33 5.50
C ASP A 1081 -19.83 5.11 5.34
N PHE A 1082 -19.19 5.45 6.44
CA PHE A 1082 -17.91 6.14 6.48
C PHE A 1082 -17.07 5.69 7.66
N ASN A 1083 -15.81 5.36 7.43
CA ASN A 1083 -14.87 4.91 8.44
C ASN A 1083 -13.47 5.47 8.18
N SER A 1084 -12.96 6.31 9.10
CA SER A 1084 -11.66 6.96 8.97
C SER A 1084 -10.69 6.70 10.12
N VAL A 1085 -11.00 5.72 10.98
CA VAL A 1085 -10.18 5.39 12.16
C VAL A 1085 -8.75 4.98 11.79
N ASP A 1086 -7.81 5.30 12.67
CA ASP A 1086 -6.39 5.00 12.52
C ASP A 1086 -6.07 3.49 12.60
N ASN A 1087 -6.77 2.76 13.47
CA ASN A 1087 -6.65 1.30 13.62
C ASN A 1087 -8.05 0.69 13.82
N ILE A 1088 -8.37 -0.38 13.10
CA ILE A 1088 -9.72 -0.99 13.14
C ILE A 1088 -9.99 -1.81 14.42
N PHE A 1089 -8.96 -2.37 15.06
CA PHE A 1089 -9.06 -3.20 16.25
C PHE A 1089 -8.82 -2.41 17.55
N ALA A 1090 -7.99 -1.35 17.49
CA ALA A 1090 -7.73 -0.42 18.59
C ALA A 1090 -7.72 1.04 18.11
N PRO A 1091 -8.89 1.65 17.80
CA PRO A 1091 -8.96 3.04 17.37
C PRO A 1091 -8.47 4.01 18.46
N HIS A 1092 -7.54 4.90 18.13
CA HIS A 1092 -7.14 6.04 18.98
C HIS A 1092 -7.76 7.34 18.49
N THR A 1093 -7.89 7.50 17.16
CA THR A 1093 -8.42 8.71 16.54
C THR A 1093 -9.27 8.41 15.30
N GLY A 1094 -10.26 9.26 15.03
CA GLY A 1094 -11.09 9.20 13.82
C GLY A 1094 -12.57 8.97 14.10
N ILE A 1095 -13.35 8.69 13.05
CA ILE A 1095 -14.80 8.49 13.15
C ILE A 1095 -15.26 7.23 12.42
N ARG A 1096 -16.39 6.69 12.90
CA ARG A 1096 -17.24 5.75 12.17
C ARG A 1096 -18.64 6.34 12.10
N PHE A 1097 -19.22 6.44 10.91
CA PHE A 1097 -20.57 6.92 10.73
C PHE A 1097 -21.32 6.00 9.79
N ASN A 1098 -22.42 5.44 10.27
CA ASN A 1098 -23.33 4.63 9.50
C ASN A 1098 -24.74 5.22 9.63
N ALA A 1099 -25.43 5.39 8.51
CA ALA A 1099 -26.82 5.82 8.48
C ALA A 1099 -27.59 5.05 7.41
N GLY A 1100 -28.77 4.55 7.77
CA GLY A 1100 -29.67 3.84 6.88
C GLY A 1100 -31.07 4.43 6.93
N PHE A 1101 -31.65 4.68 5.77
CA PHE A 1101 -33.03 5.09 5.62
C PHE A 1101 -33.77 4.07 4.76
N ASN A 1102 -34.88 3.55 5.25
CA ASN A 1102 -35.76 2.66 4.49
C ASN A 1102 -37.14 3.28 4.40
N TRP A 1103 -37.73 3.29 3.21
CA TRP A 1103 -39.17 3.45 3.03
C TRP A 1103 -39.73 2.09 2.65
N THR A 1104 -40.64 1.57 3.47
CA THR A 1104 -41.15 0.20 3.40
C THR A 1104 -42.66 0.20 3.17
N THR A 1105 -43.12 -0.73 2.34
CA THR A 1105 -44.52 -1.08 2.14
C THR A 1105 -44.73 -2.52 2.58
N ASN A 1106 -45.75 -2.77 3.40
CA ASN A 1106 -46.26 -4.11 3.66
C ASN A 1106 -47.14 -4.54 2.47
N LEU A 1107 -46.78 -5.63 1.80
CA LEU A 1107 -47.42 -6.07 0.56
C LEU A 1107 -48.77 -6.79 0.81
N ASP A 1108 -49.06 -7.17 2.05
CA ASP A 1108 -50.30 -7.85 2.40
C ASP A 1108 -51.45 -6.85 2.64
N ASN A 1109 -51.16 -5.69 3.23
CA ASN A 1109 -52.15 -4.67 3.60
C ASN A 1109 -51.93 -3.29 2.96
N ASN A 1110 -50.87 -3.10 2.18
CA ASN A 1110 -50.46 -1.84 1.54
C ASN A 1110 -50.12 -0.68 2.50
N ASN A 1111 -49.89 -0.95 3.79
CA ASN A 1111 -49.44 0.06 4.73
C ASN A 1111 -47.99 0.47 4.46
N ASN A 1112 -47.67 1.73 4.72
CA ASN A 1112 -46.37 2.32 4.41
C ASN A 1112 -45.78 2.98 5.65
N PHE A 1113 -44.51 2.70 5.91
CA PHE A 1113 -43.76 3.34 7.00
C PHE A 1113 -42.33 3.64 6.55
N GLY A 1114 -41.72 4.63 7.18
CA GLY A 1114 -40.30 4.95 7.02
C GLY A 1114 -39.52 4.57 8.26
N SER A 1115 -38.25 4.22 8.09
CA SER A 1115 -37.33 4.01 9.20
C SER A 1115 -35.98 4.68 8.93
N LEU A 1116 -35.41 5.32 9.94
CA LEU A 1116 -34.09 5.92 9.94
C LEU A 1116 -33.28 5.35 11.09
N ARG A 1117 -32.12 4.76 10.81
CA ARG A 1117 -31.17 4.28 11.83
C ARG A 1117 -29.83 4.94 11.57
N ALA A 1118 -29.26 5.59 12.58
CA ALA A 1118 -27.96 6.25 12.48
C ALA A 1118 -27.08 5.90 13.69
N LYS A 1119 -25.79 5.72 13.45
CA LYS A 1119 -24.78 5.42 14.46
C LYS A 1119 -23.50 6.18 14.14
N PHE A 1120 -23.03 6.98 15.08
CA PHE A 1120 -21.81 7.78 14.98
C PHE A 1120 -20.89 7.45 16.14
N ALA A 1121 -19.67 7.01 15.84
CA ALA A 1121 -18.60 6.81 16.81
C ALA A 1121 -17.46 7.79 16.55
N TYR A 1122 -16.92 8.36 17.61
CA TYR A 1122 -15.79 9.28 17.61
C TYR A 1122 -14.73 8.81 18.60
N TYR A 1123 -13.48 8.82 18.14
CA TYR A 1123 -12.31 8.45 18.91
C TYR A 1123 -11.34 9.62 18.92
N THR A 1124 -10.84 9.95 20.10
CA THR A 1124 -9.80 10.97 20.24
C THR A 1124 -8.86 10.67 21.40
N SER A 1125 -7.57 10.92 21.20
CA SER A 1125 -6.59 10.89 22.28
C SER A 1125 -6.65 12.18 23.09
N LEU A 1126 -6.70 12.05 24.42
CA LEU A 1126 -6.69 13.16 25.36
C LEU A 1126 -5.28 13.57 25.81
N ASP A 1127 -4.25 12.79 25.46
CA ASP A 1127 -2.85 13.10 25.73
C ASP A 1127 -1.96 12.91 24.49
N ALA A 1128 -0.79 13.57 24.48
CA ALA A 1128 0.16 13.49 23.37
C ALA A 1128 0.78 12.09 23.20
N GLY A 1129 0.78 11.27 24.25
CA GLY A 1129 1.33 9.90 24.24
C GLY A 1129 0.34 8.83 23.76
N GLU A 1130 -0.91 9.18 23.48
CA GLU A 1130 -1.99 8.24 23.12
C GLU A 1130 -2.24 7.18 24.22
N ASN A 1131 -2.13 7.58 25.48
CA ASN A 1131 -2.41 6.70 26.63
C ASN A 1131 -3.86 6.77 27.08
N ILE A 1132 -4.53 7.90 26.89
CA ILE A 1132 -5.88 8.15 27.37
C ILE A 1132 -6.76 8.43 26.15
N ILE A 1133 -7.60 7.46 25.79
CA ILE A 1133 -8.48 7.56 24.62
C ILE A 1133 -9.92 7.71 25.11
N LEU A 1134 -10.57 8.77 24.63
CA LEU A 1134 -12.02 8.91 24.71
C LEU A 1134 -12.63 8.26 23.46
N ALA A 1135 -13.40 7.21 23.67
CA ALA A 1135 -14.18 6.56 22.63
C ALA A 1135 -15.66 6.72 22.96
N THR A 1136 -16.42 7.36 22.08
CA THR A 1136 -17.82 7.67 22.35
C THR A 1136 -18.66 7.36 21.12
N GLN A 1137 -19.84 6.80 21.33
CA GLN A 1137 -20.73 6.40 20.26
C GLN A 1137 -22.17 6.71 20.60
N ILE A 1138 -22.85 7.39 19.68
CA ILE A 1138 -24.28 7.67 19.76
C ILE A 1138 -25.01 6.91 18.65
N GLY A 1139 -26.17 6.35 18.98
CA GLY A 1139 -27.09 5.76 18.02
C GLY A 1139 -28.50 6.30 18.19
N ALA A 1140 -29.21 6.41 17.07
CA ALA A 1140 -30.60 6.80 17.03
C ALA A 1140 -31.37 5.92 16.04
N GLY A 1141 -32.60 5.57 16.40
CA GLY A 1141 -33.53 4.86 15.53
C GLY A 1141 -34.88 5.57 15.56
N LEU A 1142 -35.49 5.75 14.39
CA LEU A 1142 -36.81 6.35 14.23
C LEU A 1142 -37.60 5.47 13.26
N ILE A 1143 -38.85 5.19 13.57
CA ILE A 1143 -39.86 4.67 12.65
C ILE A 1143 -41.03 5.64 12.65
N PHE A 1144 -41.67 5.83 11.50
CA PHE A 1144 -42.78 6.77 11.36
C PHE A 1144 -43.75 6.29 10.27
N GLY A 1145 -45.02 6.64 10.43
CA GLY A 1145 -46.12 6.09 9.62
C GLY A 1145 -46.66 4.78 10.19
N ASP A 1146 -47.74 4.28 9.61
CA ASP A 1146 -48.50 3.16 10.17
C ASP A 1146 -48.16 1.82 9.52
N GLY A 1147 -48.40 0.72 10.24
CA GLY A 1147 -48.30 -0.65 9.71
C GLY A 1147 -46.89 -1.25 9.64
N TYR A 1148 -45.96 -0.77 10.47
CA TYR A 1148 -44.75 -1.51 10.81
C TYR A 1148 -45.07 -2.63 11.82
N GLU A 1149 -44.21 -3.64 11.87
CA GLU A 1149 -44.30 -4.72 12.86
C GLU A 1149 -43.31 -4.51 14.01
N PHE A 1150 -43.57 -5.12 15.18
CA PHE A 1150 -42.72 -4.94 16.37
C PHE A 1150 -41.25 -5.28 16.13
N PHE A 1151 -40.95 -6.31 15.30
CA PHE A 1151 -39.59 -6.72 14.96
C PHE A 1151 -38.85 -5.74 14.03
N GLN A 1152 -39.53 -4.72 13.49
CA GLN A 1152 -38.95 -3.63 12.69
C GLN A 1152 -38.65 -2.38 13.52
N MET A 1153 -39.25 -2.28 14.72
CA MET A 1153 -39.09 -1.13 15.61
C MET A 1153 -37.63 -0.97 16.07
N PRO A 1154 -37.19 0.27 16.33
CA PRO A 1154 -35.96 0.54 17.06
C PRO A 1154 -35.91 -0.16 18.41
N THR A 1155 -34.73 -0.67 18.76
CA THR A 1155 -34.49 -1.44 19.97
C THR A 1155 -33.27 -0.95 20.74
N LEU A 1156 -33.26 -1.20 22.04
CA LEU A 1156 -32.20 -0.85 22.98
C LEU A 1156 -31.70 -2.09 23.72
N GLY A 1157 -30.38 -2.20 23.92
CA GLY A 1157 -29.77 -3.25 24.73
C GLY A 1157 -28.67 -4.05 24.02
N GLY A 1158 -27.61 -4.36 24.75
CA GLY A 1158 -26.49 -5.14 24.25
C GLY A 1158 -25.68 -4.47 23.14
N LYS A 1159 -25.98 -4.80 21.87
CA LYS A 1159 -25.26 -4.26 20.69
C LYS A 1159 -25.83 -2.92 20.20
N GLN A 1160 -27.02 -2.54 20.66
CA GLN A 1160 -27.70 -1.29 20.33
C GLN A 1160 -27.69 -0.36 21.55
N GLY A 1161 -26.50 -0.12 22.10
CA GLY A 1161 -26.31 0.59 23.36
C GLY A 1161 -26.64 -0.24 24.60
N LEU A 1162 -26.35 0.31 25.78
CA LEU A 1162 -26.63 -0.32 27.08
C LEU A 1162 -26.05 -1.73 27.21
N ARG A 1163 -24.71 -1.82 27.20
CA ARG A 1163 -24.00 -3.12 27.17
C ARG A 1163 -24.35 -4.02 28.35
N GLY A 1164 -24.74 -3.45 29.49
CA GLY A 1164 -25.16 -4.18 30.68
C GLY A 1164 -26.50 -4.91 30.57
N TYR A 1165 -27.27 -4.68 29.51
CA TYR A 1165 -28.59 -5.27 29.30
C TYR A 1165 -28.53 -6.37 28.24
N ARG A 1166 -29.54 -7.26 28.23
CA ARG A 1166 -29.76 -8.21 27.15
C ARG A 1166 -30.00 -7.48 25.82
N THR A 1167 -29.68 -8.15 24.72
CA THR A 1167 -29.96 -7.62 23.38
C THR A 1167 -31.47 -7.46 23.19
N GLU A 1168 -31.90 -6.35 22.56
CA GLU A 1168 -33.31 -6.08 22.25
C GLU A 1168 -34.22 -6.07 23.50
N ARG A 1169 -33.75 -5.43 24.58
CA ARG A 1169 -34.47 -5.38 25.86
C ARG A 1169 -35.68 -4.46 25.84
N PHE A 1170 -35.60 -3.34 25.13
CA PHE A 1170 -36.68 -2.36 25.02
C PHE A 1170 -36.97 -2.04 23.55
N TYR A 1171 -38.25 -1.87 23.22
CA TYR A 1171 -38.76 -1.60 21.87
C TYR A 1171 -39.54 -0.28 21.86
N GLY A 1172 -39.37 0.54 20.82
CA GLY A 1172 -40.16 1.76 20.66
C GLY A 1172 -40.11 2.34 19.25
N ASN A 1173 -41.05 3.22 18.91
CA ASN A 1173 -41.09 3.96 17.65
C ASN A 1173 -39.81 4.79 17.43
N SER A 1174 -39.25 5.29 18.52
CA SER A 1174 -37.94 5.92 18.49
C SER A 1174 -37.02 5.39 19.58
N SER A 1175 -35.72 5.49 19.35
CA SER A 1175 -34.70 5.16 20.33
C SER A 1175 -33.51 6.11 20.19
N ILE A 1176 -32.87 6.40 21.32
CA ILE A 1176 -31.56 7.03 21.36
C ILE A 1176 -30.73 6.34 22.41
N TRP A 1177 -29.45 6.17 22.13
CA TRP A 1177 -28.51 5.61 23.08
C TRP A 1177 -27.12 6.15 22.85
N HIS A 1178 -26.34 6.15 23.93
CA HIS A 1178 -25.00 6.70 23.96
C HIS A 1178 -24.12 5.84 24.85
N ASP A 1179 -23.04 5.31 24.26
CA ASP A 1179 -22.03 4.52 24.93
C ASP A 1179 -20.74 5.33 24.98
N THR A 1180 -20.06 5.36 26.12
CA THR A 1180 -18.77 6.03 26.27
C THR A 1180 -17.78 5.13 27.00
N ASP A 1181 -16.58 5.03 26.45
CA ASP A 1181 -15.41 4.41 27.08
C ASP A 1181 -14.31 5.45 27.28
N LEU A 1182 -13.77 5.52 28.50
CA LEU A 1182 -12.47 6.11 28.77
C LEU A 1182 -11.44 4.99 28.86
N ARG A 1183 -10.59 4.87 27.85
CA ARG A 1183 -9.60 3.79 27.74
C ARG A 1183 -8.24 4.33 28.20
N ILE A 1184 -7.60 3.63 29.12
CA ILE A 1184 -6.31 4.00 29.69
C ILE A 1184 -5.32 2.87 29.41
N ARG A 1185 -4.29 3.16 28.61
CA ARG A 1185 -3.12 2.31 28.46
C ARG A 1185 -2.30 2.38 29.74
N LEU A 1186 -2.15 1.25 30.41
CA LEU A 1186 -1.36 1.16 31.66
C LEU A 1186 0.13 0.92 31.36
N GLY A 1187 0.42 0.26 30.24
CA GLY A 1187 1.79 0.08 29.79
C GLY A 1187 1.89 -0.73 28.51
N SER A 1188 3.09 -0.69 27.95
CA SER A 1188 3.52 -1.59 26.87
C SER A 1188 4.76 -2.32 27.35
N SER A 1189 4.71 -3.65 27.34
CA SER A 1189 5.87 -4.50 27.59
C SER A 1189 6.50 -4.85 26.25
N TYR A 1190 7.62 -4.23 25.94
CA TYR A 1190 8.48 -4.62 24.82
C TYR A 1190 9.44 -5.72 25.29
N ASN A 1191 8.92 -6.92 25.51
CA ASN A 1191 9.78 -8.07 25.76
C ASN A 1191 10.01 -8.85 24.45
N PRO A 1192 11.17 -9.52 24.30
CA PRO A 1192 11.43 -10.31 23.12
C PRO A 1192 10.45 -11.48 22.95
N THR A 1193 9.73 -11.99 23.94
CA THR A 1193 8.84 -13.14 23.74
C THR A 1193 7.55 -12.77 23.00
N LEU A 1194 6.87 -11.72 23.45
CA LEU A 1194 5.62 -11.20 22.90
C LEU A 1194 5.43 -9.73 23.36
N PRO A 1195 5.64 -8.73 22.48
CA PRO A 1195 5.27 -7.35 22.75
C PRO A 1195 3.78 -7.26 23.05
N LEU A 1196 3.45 -6.70 24.20
CA LEU A 1196 2.11 -6.64 24.73
C LEU A 1196 1.81 -5.22 25.19
N THR A 1197 0.82 -4.60 24.58
CA THR A 1197 0.18 -3.41 25.14
C THR A 1197 -1.00 -3.86 25.99
N TYR A 1198 -1.19 -3.25 27.16
CA TYR A 1198 -2.33 -3.57 28.02
C TYR A 1198 -2.84 -2.33 28.73
N GLY A 1199 -4.12 -2.40 29.11
CA GLY A 1199 -4.76 -1.30 29.78
C GLY A 1199 -6.10 -1.67 30.39
N VAL A 1200 -6.75 -0.64 30.87
CA VAL A 1200 -8.10 -0.70 31.43
C VAL A 1200 -9.02 0.23 30.66
N PHE A 1201 -10.32 0.04 30.80
CA PHE A 1201 -11.30 1.00 30.34
C PHE A 1201 -12.43 1.12 31.36
N GLY A 1202 -12.97 2.33 31.51
CA GLY A 1202 -14.20 2.61 32.24
C GLY A 1202 -15.30 2.97 31.26
N SER A 1203 -16.52 2.51 31.52
CA SER A 1203 -17.65 2.61 30.59
C SER A 1203 -18.88 3.19 31.27
N PHE A 1204 -19.60 4.06 30.55
CA PHE A 1204 -20.93 4.52 30.92
C PHE A 1204 -21.82 4.57 29.69
N ASP A 1205 -22.95 3.88 29.77
CA ASP A 1205 -23.92 3.74 28.70
C ASP A 1205 -25.26 4.25 29.21
N HIS A 1206 -26.01 4.96 28.37
CA HIS A 1206 -27.39 5.31 28.66
C HIS A 1206 -28.24 5.34 27.40
N GLY A 1207 -29.54 5.12 27.54
CA GLY A 1207 -30.45 5.15 26.41
C GLY A 1207 -31.90 5.08 26.84
N ARG A 1208 -32.76 5.27 25.85
CA ARG A 1208 -34.21 5.30 26.00
C ARG A 1208 -34.90 4.95 24.69
N VAL A 1209 -36.08 4.35 24.79
CA VAL A 1209 -37.05 4.20 23.70
C VAL A 1209 -38.31 5.04 23.98
N TRP A 1210 -39.08 5.35 22.95
CA TRP A 1210 -40.38 6.04 23.05
C TRP A 1210 -41.42 5.37 22.15
N LEU A 1211 -42.69 5.37 22.58
CA LEU A 1211 -43.85 5.03 21.76
C LEU A 1211 -44.56 6.33 21.29
N GLU A 1212 -45.17 6.32 20.09
CA GLU A 1212 -45.82 7.52 19.50
C GLU A 1212 -47.10 7.95 20.24
N GLU A 1213 -47.77 7.00 20.90
CA GLU A 1213 -48.94 7.23 21.75
C GLU A 1213 -48.59 6.79 23.19
N ASP A 1214 -48.93 7.60 24.20
CA ASP A 1214 -48.80 7.31 25.64
C ASP A 1214 -47.39 7.16 26.26
N ASP A 1215 -46.39 7.96 25.86
CA ASP A 1215 -45.11 7.98 26.61
C ASP A 1215 -45.11 8.97 27.81
N GLU A 1216 -45.66 8.53 28.95
CA GLU A 1216 -45.50 9.22 30.24
C GLU A 1216 -44.13 9.00 30.89
N SER A 1217 -43.34 8.05 30.38
CA SER A 1217 -42.08 7.65 30.99
C SER A 1217 -41.10 8.82 31.02
N LYS A 1218 -40.39 8.99 32.14
CA LYS A 1218 -39.23 9.89 32.25
C LYS A 1218 -37.94 9.10 32.51
N ALA A 1219 -38.02 7.78 32.47
CA ALA A 1219 -36.92 6.89 32.83
C ALA A 1219 -35.85 6.88 31.72
N TRP A 1220 -34.61 7.16 32.10
CA TRP A 1220 -33.44 6.77 31.32
C TRP A 1220 -32.88 5.49 31.91
N HIS A 1221 -32.57 4.53 31.05
CA HIS A 1221 -31.82 3.35 31.42
C HIS A 1221 -30.33 3.67 31.29
N TYR A 1222 -29.53 3.08 32.17
CA TYR A 1222 -28.08 3.24 32.10
C TYR A 1222 -27.39 1.99 32.62
N SER A 1223 -26.20 1.74 32.09
CA SER A 1223 -25.28 0.77 32.66
C SER A 1223 -23.90 1.40 32.81
N TYR A 1224 -23.21 1.02 33.87
CA TYR A 1224 -21.82 1.40 34.09
C TYR A 1224 -20.97 0.15 34.19
N GLY A 1225 -19.70 0.26 33.83
CA GLY A 1225 -18.83 -0.89 33.80
C GLY A 1225 -17.40 -0.53 33.51
N GLY A 1226 -16.63 -1.55 33.21
CA GLY A 1226 -15.25 -1.40 32.82
C GLY A 1226 -14.59 -2.76 32.67
N GLY A 1227 -13.33 -2.73 32.29
CA GLY A 1227 -12.63 -3.94 31.99
C GLY A 1227 -11.15 -3.76 31.75
N VAL A 1228 -10.53 -4.87 31.38
CA VAL A 1228 -9.14 -4.95 30.98
C VAL A 1228 -9.07 -5.26 29.50
N TRP A 1229 -8.05 -4.74 28.85
CA TRP A 1229 -7.74 -5.08 27.47
C TRP A 1229 -6.26 -5.32 27.32
N PHE A 1230 -5.92 -6.17 26.36
CA PHE A 1230 -4.55 -6.38 25.95
C PHE A 1230 -4.48 -6.56 24.44
N ALA A 1231 -3.43 -6.02 23.84
CA ALA A 1231 -3.20 -6.04 22.41
C ALA A 1231 -1.80 -6.61 22.13
N PRO A 1232 -1.71 -7.91 21.77
CA PRO A 1232 -0.47 -8.46 21.28
C PRO A 1232 -0.10 -7.73 19.98
N VAL A 1233 1.11 -7.14 19.95
CA VAL A 1233 1.66 -6.40 18.80
C VAL A 1233 0.76 -5.29 18.21
N ASP A 1234 -0.24 -4.80 18.94
CA ASP A 1234 -1.20 -3.77 18.52
C ASP A 1234 -2.00 -4.08 17.22
N ILE A 1235 -2.02 -5.35 16.79
CA ILE A 1235 -2.71 -5.81 15.58
C ILE A 1235 -4.06 -6.45 15.89
N LEU A 1236 -4.18 -7.07 17.07
CA LEU A 1236 -5.41 -7.64 17.60
C LEU A 1236 -5.56 -7.12 19.02
N THR A 1237 -6.77 -6.75 19.42
CA THR A 1237 -7.10 -6.39 20.80
C THR A 1237 -8.03 -7.43 21.37
N PHE A 1238 -7.83 -7.82 22.61
CA PHE A 1238 -8.72 -8.66 23.37
C PHE A 1238 -9.22 -7.85 24.55
N ALA A 1239 -10.53 -7.72 24.69
CA ALA A 1239 -11.15 -6.97 25.76
C ALA A 1239 -12.08 -7.87 26.57
N ILE A 1240 -11.98 -7.77 27.90
CA ILE A 1240 -12.87 -8.42 28.86
C ILE A 1240 -13.49 -7.31 29.70
N GLY A 1241 -14.82 -7.23 29.70
CA GLY A 1241 -15.57 -6.18 30.38
C GLY A 1241 -16.70 -6.74 31.25
N ALA A 1242 -16.97 -6.06 32.36
CA ALA A 1242 -18.13 -6.30 33.21
C ALA A 1242 -19.02 -5.05 33.20
N PHE A 1243 -20.29 -5.22 32.87
CA PHE A 1243 -21.26 -4.13 32.73
C PHE A 1243 -22.45 -4.37 33.67
N ILE A 1244 -22.77 -3.37 34.50
CA ILE A 1244 -23.78 -3.44 35.54
C ILE A 1244 -24.97 -2.57 35.13
N PRO A 1245 -26.16 -3.16 34.92
CA PRO A 1245 -27.38 -2.42 34.59
C PRO A 1245 -27.97 -1.72 35.82
N LYS A 1246 -28.78 -0.67 35.60
CA LYS A 1246 -29.54 0.03 36.64
C LYS A 1246 -30.59 -0.89 37.28
N GLU A 1247 -31.35 -1.63 36.48
CA GLU A 1247 -32.41 -2.54 36.91
C GLU A 1247 -31.87 -3.90 37.41
N LYS A 1248 -31.11 -3.86 38.51
CA LYS A 1248 -30.38 -5.02 39.09
C LYS A 1248 -31.24 -6.22 39.52
N LYS A 1249 -32.56 -6.03 39.61
CA LYS A 1249 -33.52 -7.10 39.96
C LYS A 1249 -33.91 -7.94 38.75
N GLU A 1250 -33.85 -7.37 37.56
CA GLU A 1250 -34.26 -8.00 36.29
C GLU A 1250 -33.06 -8.44 35.45
N GLU A 1251 -31.96 -7.71 35.58
CA GLU A 1251 -30.75 -7.91 34.80
C GLU A 1251 -29.54 -8.17 35.71
N LYS A 1252 -28.81 -9.25 35.41
CA LYS A 1252 -27.57 -9.62 36.11
C LYS A 1252 -26.37 -8.92 35.46
N PRO A 1253 -25.27 -8.65 36.20
CA PRO A 1253 -24.05 -8.12 35.61
C PRO A 1253 -23.59 -8.96 34.42
N ARG A 1254 -23.34 -8.31 33.29
CA ARG A 1254 -22.92 -8.97 32.06
C ARG A 1254 -21.40 -8.96 31.95
N ILE A 1255 -20.80 -10.14 31.88
CA ILE A 1255 -19.39 -10.31 31.52
C ILE A 1255 -19.32 -10.62 30.02
N ALA A 1256 -18.51 -9.87 29.29
CA ALA A 1256 -18.31 -10.06 27.86
C ALA A 1256 -16.83 -10.14 27.51
N PHE A 1257 -16.51 -10.99 26.53
CA PHE A 1257 -15.20 -11.08 25.88
C PHE A 1257 -15.37 -10.76 24.40
N GLN A 1258 -14.47 -9.95 23.84
CA GLN A 1258 -14.50 -9.60 22.42
C GLN A 1258 -13.08 -9.41 21.86
N ILE A 1259 -12.92 -9.74 20.58
CA ILE A 1259 -11.77 -9.31 19.77
C ILE A 1259 -12.09 -7.90 19.25
N GLY A 1260 -11.28 -6.93 19.63
CA GLY A 1260 -11.56 -5.49 19.55
C GLY A 1260 -12.37 -4.99 20.75
N PHE A 1261 -12.66 -3.69 20.75
CA PHE A 1261 -13.61 -3.09 21.69
C PHE A 1261 -15.06 -3.25 21.19
N TRP A 1262 -16.05 -3.06 22.07
CA TRP A 1262 -17.48 -3.29 21.78
C TRP A 1262 -18.07 -2.37 20.70
N PHE A 1263 -17.41 -1.27 20.35
CA PHE A 1263 -17.84 -0.39 19.27
C PHE A 1263 -16.73 0.33 18.52
#